data_AF-A0A7S2N0H3-F1
#
_entry.id   AF-A0A7S2N0H3-F1
#
_cell.length_a   1.000
_cell.length_b   1.000
_cell.length_c   1.000
_cell.angle_alpha   90.00
_cell.angle_beta   90.00
_cell.angle_gamma   90.00
#
_symmetry.space_group_name_H-M   'P 1'
#
loop_
_entity.id
_entity.type
_entity.pdbx_description
1 polymer ?
#
loop_
_entity_poly.entity_id
_entity_poly.type
_entity_poly.pdbx_seq_one_letter_code
_entity_poly.pdbx_strand_id
1 'polypeptide(L)'
;MAFLKNAYLIAYNGGCMVGWGLAFALGVQCLLMTGGDLAKVWDAMGLSVQIAQWAMALDIVHAFTGLVRSPFVTVFMQVMSRLILMVVVLLAPSVTASWHVGMMALSWSLVEVWRYAFYLNGLLSGSTEKVAYPIFWMRYSLFAILYPTGITGEVVTMMNSISEASFATALGGRAPLLVKMCLGLWAPASPFMYMNMVKNRKGAFKKRFAPPPAPPQAPVGAEFPEDGKGGRSTSEAGKKVIAASFAGMGTKEGAEAATKCAAVKNWRFGYNKQIVRLARLGCASPQAAKGSAAAGLKWMYENMVFHSKDQTLTGPFGATVDKVTGSFETGSVKGSGVSSGLVYKIPYDGGWHPTKPQPPAADKVLTGESLKAQAVKWAEGGIIEPDAADALCWTSDYFASGKTLEGAYVVMIGAGSAMGPFSKLLEMGATVVAIDIPGNWGKGGKRPTSSLWKRLCDVAKASPGQLIFPLAKPQAQCLNDNDMHENSGCDLMKQPGEIANWLCTWQATLPSSAKVMIGNYTYLDGDLHVKLALCADYCIQRLRKARPSTGVAFLCTPTDIHVCTSESDAAARANYGMGFGSMGLEKIANVLSGGKFLIKNFDKPVEAGGGKAIKLVDGLSVAQGPNYALAKRMQHWRAQIEFEAGATVSSMVAPSTATISVIHNKTFAWAYGGMPYFKFEIFKQETTNAVMAAMLMHDTLNTKGPKNPANRAKFNIDNSLELFRTQAVHGGLWRSPYKVDSVGEVSALIYFAGIAMPYLLGLTAFGTAAAVYTSGVL
;
A
#
# COMPACT_ATOMS: atom_id res chain seq x y z
N MET A 1 -14.90 -15.94 35.37
CA MET A 1 -14.29 -14.61 35.07
C MET A 1 -15.14 -13.74 34.13
N ALA A 2 -15.63 -14.25 32.98
CA ALA A 2 -16.46 -13.45 32.04
C ALA A 2 -17.80 -12.95 32.62
N PHE A 3 -18.46 -13.76 33.44
CA PHE A 3 -19.71 -13.39 34.11
C PHE A 3 -19.54 -12.18 35.05
N LEU A 4 -18.56 -12.24 35.96
CA LEU A 4 -18.23 -11.15 36.91
C LEU A 4 -17.89 -9.84 36.18
N LYS A 5 -17.11 -9.94 35.10
CA LYS A 5 -16.78 -8.81 34.23
C LYS A 5 -18.05 -8.17 33.64
N ASN A 6 -18.94 -8.97 33.06
CA ASN A 6 -20.15 -8.46 32.44
C ASN A 6 -21.11 -7.87 33.47
N ALA A 7 -21.28 -8.52 34.64
CA ALA A 7 -22.09 -8.00 35.73
C ALA A 7 -21.59 -6.63 36.23
N TYR A 8 -20.28 -6.50 36.46
CA TYR A 8 -19.67 -5.22 36.81
C TYR A 8 -19.91 -4.14 35.74
N LEU A 9 -19.65 -4.46 34.47
CA LEU A 9 -19.83 -3.50 33.38
C LEU A 9 -21.32 -3.11 33.20
N ILE A 10 -22.25 -4.04 33.40
CA ILE A 10 -23.69 -3.74 33.39
C ILE A 10 -24.03 -2.75 34.51
N ALA A 11 -23.59 -3.02 35.74
CA ALA A 11 -23.83 -2.14 36.89
C ALA A 11 -23.21 -0.76 36.67
N TYR A 12 -21.96 -0.69 36.21
CA TYR A 12 -21.26 0.56 35.93
C TYR A 12 -21.92 1.39 34.82
N ASN A 13 -22.21 0.77 33.66
CA ASN A 13 -22.85 1.48 32.55
C ASN A 13 -24.29 1.90 32.91
N GLY A 14 -25.02 1.07 33.65
CA GLY A 14 -26.34 1.41 34.18
C GLY A 14 -26.29 2.58 35.16
N GLY A 15 -25.36 2.57 36.11
CA GLY A 15 -25.15 3.66 37.07
C GLY A 15 -24.78 4.97 36.38
N CYS A 16 -23.87 4.94 35.40
CA CYS A 16 -23.51 6.13 34.62
C CYS A 16 -24.70 6.65 33.80
N MET A 17 -25.48 5.76 33.18
CA MET A 17 -26.69 6.14 32.43
C MET A 17 -27.70 6.86 33.34
N VAL A 18 -27.92 6.34 34.55
CA VAL A 18 -28.81 6.96 35.54
C VAL A 18 -28.26 8.31 36.01
N GLY A 19 -26.97 8.39 36.33
CA GLY A 19 -26.34 9.64 36.78
C GLY A 19 -26.45 10.77 35.74
N TRP A 20 -26.10 10.47 34.48
CA TRP A 20 -26.25 11.43 33.38
C TRP A 20 -27.72 11.72 33.03
N GLY A 21 -28.60 10.73 33.17
CA GLY A 21 -30.04 10.90 32.96
C GLY A 21 -30.67 11.82 34.00
N LEU A 22 -30.29 11.67 35.28
CA LEU A 22 -30.71 12.56 36.36
C LEU A 22 -30.22 13.99 36.12
N ALA A 23 -28.94 14.16 35.77
CA ALA A 23 -28.38 15.47 35.44
C ALA A 23 -29.17 16.14 34.30
N PHE A 24 -29.45 15.40 33.22
CA PHE A 24 -30.23 15.92 32.09
C PHE A 24 -31.66 16.30 32.50
N ALA A 25 -32.34 15.45 33.28
CA ALA A 25 -33.70 15.72 33.76
C ALA A 25 -33.77 16.99 34.62
N LEU A 26 -32.83 17.17 35.55
CA LEU A 26 -32.73 18.37 36.39
C LEU A 26 -32.50 19.63 35.55
N GLY A 27 -31.61 19.56 34.55
CA GLY A 27 -31.36 20.68 33.65
C GLY A 27 -32.59 21.06 32.80
N VAL A 28 -33.30 20.07 32.25
CA VAL A 28 -34.54 20.31 31.49
C VAL A 28 -35.63 20.87 32.39
N GLN A 29 -35.82 20.33 33.59
CA GLN A 29 -36.80 20.83 34.55
C GLN A 29 -36.50 22.29 34.92
N CYS A 30 -35.23 22.62 35.16
CA CYS A 30 -34.79 24.00 35.39
C CYS A 30 -35.21 24.92 34.23
N LEU A 31 -34.89 24.56 32.99
CA LEU A 31 -35.26 25.36 31.81
C LEU A 31 -36.78 25.57 31.69
N LEU A 32 -37.58 24.54 31.99
CA LEU A 32 -39.05 24.66 31.97
C LEU A 32 -39.56 25.63 33.05
N MET A 33 -38.96 25.62 34.24
CA MET A 33 -39.37 26.48 35.36
C MET A 33 -38.87 27.92 35.22
N THR A 34 -37.75 28.15 34.51
CA THR A 34 -37.12 29.46 34.39
C THR A 34 -37.42 30.18 33.07
N GLY A 35 -38.26 29.59 32.21
CA GLY A 35 -38.56 30.15 30.89
C GLY A 35 -37.40 30.05 29.90
N GLY A 36 -36.51 29.07 30.07
CA GLY A 36 -35.38 28.82 29.18
C GLY A 36 -34.05 29.46 29.60
N ASP A 37 -33.93 29.93 30.84
CA ASP A 37 -32.71 30.58 31.34
C ASP A 37 -31.58 29.56 31.59
N LEU A 38 -30.65 29.50 30.64
CA LEU A 38 -29.48 28.62 30.69
C LEU A 38 -28.49 28.96 31.81
N ALA A 39 -28.48 30.18 32.34
CA ALA A 39 -27.55 30.57 33.40
C ALA A 39 -27.86 29.89 34.74
N LYS A 40 -29.12 29.47 34.95
CA LYS A 40 -29.59 28.78 36.16
C LYS A 40 -29.42 27.26 36.12
N VAL A 41 -29.10 26.71 34.95
CA VAL A 41 -29.07 25.26 34.72
C VAL A 41 -27.97 24.58 35.53
N TRP A 42 -26.80 25.20 35.64
CA TRP A 42 -25.69 24.61 36.40
C TRP A 42 -26.01 24.48 37.88
N ASP A 43 -26.70 25.44 38.48
CA ASP A 43 -27.11 25.36 39.89
C ASP A 43 -28.04 24.17 40.14
N ALA A 44 -28.89 23.83 39.17
CA ALA A 44 -29.80 22.69 39.26
C ALA A 44 -29.13 21.33 39.04
N MET A 45 -28.18 21.21 38.10
CA MET A 45 -27.63 19.90 37.66
C MET A 45 -26.13 19.70 37.93
N GLY A 46 -25.42 20.74 38.36
CA GLY A 46 -23.96 20.79 38.40
C GLY A 46 -23.34 19.71 39.29
N LEU A 47 -23.96 19.40 40.44
CA LEU A 47 -23.51 18.30 41.30
C LEU A 47 -23.61 16.94 40.60
N SER A 48 -24.73 16.68 39.93
CA SER A 48 -24.94 15.42 39.19
C SER A 48 -23.95 15.28 38.03
N VAL A 49 -23.71 16.36 37.29
CA VAL A 49 -22.70 16.41 36.21
C VAL A 49 -21.30 16.11 36.76
N GLN A 50 -20.92 16.75 37.87
CA GLN A 50 -19.61 16.52 38.48
C GLN A 50 -19.44 15.06 38.92
N ILE A 51 -20.40 14.49 39.64
CA ILE A 51 -20.33 13.09 40.09
C ILE A 51 -20.21 12.15 38.89
N ALA A 52 -21.05 12.32 37.88
CA ALA A 52 -21.04 11.48 36.69
C ALA A 52 -19.73 11.63 35.88
N GLN A 53 -19.19 12.86 35.79
CA GLN A 53 -17.94 13.15 35.09
C GLN A 53 -16.70 12.60 35.81
N TRP A 54 -16.67 12.67 37.14
CA TRP A 54 -15.59 12.06 37.92
C TRP A 54 -15.62 10.54 37.86
N ALA A 55 -16.82 9.93 37.86
CA ALA A 55 -16.96 8.48 37.67
C ALA A 55 -16.37 8.00 36.33
N MET A 56 -16.40 8.83 35.27
CA MET A 56 -15.78 8.52 33.98
C MET A 56 -14.26 8.34 34.02
N ALA A 57 -13.57 8.73 35.10
CA ALA A 57 -12.17 8.37 35.29
C ALA A 57 -11.96 6.85 35.26
N LEU A 58 -12.97 6.07 35.67
CA LEU A 58 -12.96 4.60 35.56
C LEU A 58 -12.95 4.11 34.10
N ASP A 59 -13.47 4.87 33.13
CA ASP A 59 -13.38 4.50 31.70
C ASP A 59 -11.92 4.45 31.24
N ILE A 60 -11.07 5.35 31.77
CA ILE A 60 -9.62 5.34 31.50
C ILE A 60 -9.02 4.04 32.03
N VAL A 61 -9.38 3.65 33.26
CA VAL A 61 -8.90 2.42 33.90
C VAL A 61 -9.37 1.18 33.12
N HIS A 62 -10.64 1.15 32.67
CA HIS A 62 -11.17 0.03 31.89
C HIS A 62 -10.47 -0.12 30.55
N ALA A 63 -10.15 0.99 29.88
CA ALA A 63 -9.41 0.97 28.62
C ALA A 63 -7.94 0.59 28.82
N PHE A 64 -7.29 1.11 29.87
CA PHE A 64 -5.90 0.81 30.21
C PHE A 64 -5.67 -0.67 30.54
N THR A 65 -6.56 -1.24 31.35
CA THR A 65 -6.50 -2.65 31.78
C THR A 65 -7.00 -3.63 30.72
N GLY A 66 -7.55 -3.14 29.61
CA GLY A 66 -8.15 -3.99 28.57
C GLY A 66 -9.47 -4.64 29.00
N LEU A 67 -10.11 -4.15 30.07
CA LEU A 67 -11.43 -4.60 30.49
C LEU A 67 -12.47 -4.35 29.38
N VAL A 68 -12.31 -3.25 28.65
CA VAL A 68 -13.08 -2.94 27.42
C VAL A 68 -12.15 -2.83 26.22
N ARG A 69 -12.65 -3.19 25.03
CA ARG A 69 -11.89 -3.11 23.77
C ARG A 69 -11.93 -1.68 23.21
N SER A 70 -11.33 -0.74 23.92
CA SER A 70 -11.27 0.68 23.54
C SER A 70 -9.82 1.15 23.41
N PRO A 71 -9.47 2.00 22.43
CA PRO A 71 -8.12 2.57 22.34
C PRO A 71 -7.82 3.49 23.52
N PHE A 72 -6.86 3.11 24.37
CA PHE A 72 -6.52 3.82 25.60
C PHE A 72 -6.27 5.33 25.39
N VAL A 73 -5.41 5.70 24.43
CA VAL A 73 -5.06 7.11 24.18
C VAL A 73 -6.28 7.95 23.82
N THR A 74 -7.22 7.40 23.06
CA THR A 74 -8.45 8.10 22.68
C THR A 74 -9.36 8.31 23.89
N VAL A 75 -9.56 7.28 24.72
CA VAL A 75 -10.38 7.37 25.94
C VAL A 75 -9.76 8.35 26.93
N PHE A 76 -8.44 8.27 27.13
CA PHE A 76 -7.69 9.18 27.98
C PHE A 76 -7.89 10.64 27.58
N MET A 77 -7.65 11.00 26.31
CA MET A 77 -7.84 12.38 25.84
C MET A 77 -9.29 12.85 26.00
N GLN A 78 -10.27 12.01 25.67
CA GLN A 78 -11.69 12.34 25.78
C GLN A 78 -12.11 12.62 27.23
N VAL A 79 -11.72 11.76 28.18
CA VAL A 79 -12.10 11.92 29.58
C VAL A 79 -11.31 13.06 30.23
N MET A 80 -9.99 13.12 30.02
CA MET A 80 -9.15 14.15 30.63
C MET A 80 -9.52 15.56 30.19
N SER A 81 -9.90 15.75 28.93
CA SER A 81 -10.36 17.07 28.43
C SER A 81 -11.53 17.62 29.23
N ARG A 82 -12.49 16.76 29.62
CA ARG A 82 -13.68 17.14 30.39
C ARG A 82 -13.41 17.23 31.89
N LEU A 83 -12.50 16.42 32.42
CA LEU A 83 -12.04 16.56 33.81
C LEU A 83 -11.30 17.89 34.05
N ILE A 84 -10.48 18.32 33.08
CA ILE A 84 -9.83 19.64 33.13
C ILE A 84 -10.90 20.74 33.20
N LEU A 85 -11.99 20.63 32.44
CA LEU A 85 -13.10 21.59 32.55
C LEU A 85 -13.80 21.57 33.90
N MET A 86 -13.96 20.42 34.55
CA MET A 86 -14.50 20.39 35.91
C MET A 86 -13.59 21.13 36.88
N VAL A 87 -12.26 20.98 36.73
CA VAL A 87 -11.29 21.75 37.50
C VAL A 87 -11.40 23.25 37.20
N VAL A 88 -11.56 23.64 35.93
CA VAL A 88 -11.77 25.05 35.55
C VAL A 88 -13.01 25.62 36.23
N VAL A 89 -14.14 24.92 36.18
CA VAL A 89 -15.40 25.38 36.79
C VAL A 89 -15.29 25.47 38.32
N LEU A 90 -14.52 24.59 38.97
CA LEU A 90 -14.26 24.64 40.42
C LEU A 90 -13.35 25.81 40.81
N LEU A 91 -12.35 26.12 39.98
CA LEU A 91 -11.38 27.20 40.24
C LEU A 91 -11.87 28.58 39.80
N ALA A 92 -12.95 28.63 39.01
CA ALA A 92 -13.58 29.85 38.53
C ALA A 92 -15.10 29.83 38.82
N PRO A 93 -15.55 29.91 40.08
CA PRO A 93 -16.97 29.80 40.42
C PRO A 93 -17.87 30.80 39.71
N SER A 94 -17.39 31.97 39.29
CA SER A 94 -18.24 32.96 38.62
C SER A 94 -18.83 32.45 37.29
N VAL A 95 -18.14 31.50 36.63
CA VAL A 95 -18.59 30.95 35.34
C VAL A 95 -19.81 30.05 35.49
N THR A 96 -20.11 29.55 36.69
CA THR A 96 -21.26 28.64 36.91
C THR A 96 -22.59 29.32 36.68
N ALA A 97 -22.68 30.63 36.97
CA ALA A 97 -23.88 31.44 36.76
C ALA A 97 -24.00 31.98 35.32
N SER A 98 -23.51 31.23 34.33
CA SER A 98 -23.44 31.67 32.93
C SER A 98 -24.07 30.67 31.97
N TRP A 99 -24.70 31.18 30.92
CA TRP A 99 -25.45 30.38 29.92
C TRP A 99 -24.59 29.30 29.24
N HIS A 100 -23.30 29.56 29.02
CA HIS A 100 -22.39 28.66 28.32
C HIS A 100 -22.09 27.39 29.13
N VAL A 101 -22.02 27.48 30.47
CA VAL A 101 -21.85 26.32 31.34
C VAL A 101 -23.11 25.47 31.35
N GLY A 102 -24.29 26.10 31.41
CA GLY A 102 -25.57 25.40 31.29
C GLY A 102 -25.74 24.66 29.96
N MET A 103 -25.40 25.31 28.84
CA MET A 103 -25.45 24.72 27.49
C MET A 103 -24.48 23.52 27.36
N MET A 104 -23.26 23.66 27.86
CA MET A 104 -22.26 22.58 27.91
C MET A 104 -22.80 21.39 28.71
N ALA A 105 -23.26 21.62 29.94
CA ALA A 105 -23.75 20.61 30.85
C ALA A 105 -24.93 19.80 30.29
N LEU A 106 -25.88 20.47 29.64
CA LEU A 106 -27.01 19.83 28.95
C LEU A 106 -26.57 19.00 27.74
N SER A 107 -25.68 19.54 26.92
CA SER A 107 -25.15 18.85 25.73
C SER A 107 -24.40 17.57 26.13
N TRP A 108 -23.58 17.68 27.17
CA TRP A 108 -22.86 16.56 27.78
C TRP A 108 -23.82 15.50 28.31
N SER A 109 -24.78 15.89 29.14
CA SER A 109 -25.67 14.93 29.77
C SER A 109 -26.52 14.18 28.75
N LEU A 110 -27.02 14.87 27.72
CA LEU A 110 -27.82 14.23 26.68
C LEU A 110 -27.02 13.24 25.83
N VAL A 111 -25.78 13.59 25.42
CA VAL A 111 -24.97 12.66 24.61
C VAL A 111 -24.55 11.43 25.41
N GLU A 112 -24.32 11.61 26.71
CA GLU A 112 -23.84 10.54 27.59
C GLU A 112 -24.90 9.51 27.93
N VAL A 113 -26.16 9.93 28.13
CA VAL A 113 -27.29 9.00 28.32
C VAL A 113 -27.35 7.96 27.20
N TRP A 114 -27.29 8.40 25.95
CA TRP A 114 -27.34 7.49 24.80
C TRP A 114 -26.05 6.69 24.59
N ARG A 115 -24.90 7.21 25.03
CA ARG A 115 -23.64 6.46 25.04
C ARG A 115 -23.72 5.26 25.98
N TYR A 116 -24.11 5.49 27.22
CA TYR A 116 -24.20 4.42 28.22
C TYR A 116 -25.37 3.47 27.93
N ALA A 117 -26.50 3.96 27.41
CA ALA A 117 -27.58 3.11 26.91
C ALA A 117 -27.11 2.18 25.79
N PHE A 118 -26.27 2.65 24.86
CA PHE A 118 -25.69 1.84 23.80
C PHE A 118 -24.80 0.71 24.35
N TYR A 119 -23.91 1.02 25.31
CA TYR A 119 -23.04 0.02 25.91
C TYR A 119 -23.80 -1.00 26.75
N LEU A 120 -24.76 -0.54 27.55
CA LEU A 120 -25.63 -1.40 28.34
C LEU A 120 -26.43 -2.36 27.45
N ASN A 121 -27.07 -1.85 26.39
CA ASN A 121 -27.84 -2.67 25.47
C ASN A 121 -26.95 -3.67 24.71
N GLY A 122 -25.72 -3.27 24.34
CA GLY A 122 -24.75 -4.18 23.71
C GLY A 122 -24.31 -5.32 24.63
N LEU A 123 -24.17 -5.07 25.94
CA LEU A 123 -23.86 -6.10 26.94
C LEU A 123 -25.04 -7.05 27.17
N LEU A 124 -26.26 -6.52 27.28
CA LEU A 124 -27.48 -7.32 27.50
C LEU A 124 -27.86 -8.17 26.29
N SER A 125 -27.64 -7.66 25.07
CA SER A 125 -27.90 -8.39 23.82
C SER A 125 -26.75 -9.28 23.36
N GLY A 126 -25.62 -9.27 24.08
CA GLY A 126 -24.41 -10.03 23.76
C GLY A 126 -23.60 -9.50 22.57
N SER A 127 -24.05 -8.45 21.88
CA SER A 127 -23.29 -7.78 20.81
C SER A 127 -23.81 -6.37 20.54
N THR A 128 -22.89 -5.43 20.28
CA THR A 128 -23.23 -4.07 19.82
C THR A 128 -23.94 -4.04 18.46
N GLU A 129 -23.89 -5.13 17.69
CA GLU A 129 -24.57 -5.26 16.40
C GLU A 129 -26.08 -5.49 16.56
N LYS A 130 -26.48 -6.09 17.69
CA LYS A 130 -27.87 -6.40 18.02
C LYS A 130 -28.58 -5.26 18.74
N VAL A 131 -27.91 -4.12 18.93
CA VAL A 131 -28.48 -2.98 19.64
C VAL A 131 -29.72 -2.46 18.93
N ALA A 132 -30.76 -2.10 19.69
CA ALA A 132 -31.99 -1.53 19.17
C ALA A 132 -31.71 -0.31 18.27
N TYR A 133 -32.42 -0.22 17.14
CA TYR A 133 -32.14 0.80 16.12
C TYR A 133 -32.23 2.24 16.65
N PRO A 134 -33.23 2.63 17.47
CA PRO A 134 -33.28 3.99 18.02
C PRO A 134 -32.04 4.35 18.85
N ILE A 135 -31.59 3.46 19.73
CA ILE A 135 -30.38 3.66 20.56
C ILE A 135 -29.14 3.79 19.68
N PHE A 136 -29.01 2.91 18.68
CA PHE A 136 -27.93 2.97 17.69
C PHE A 136 -27.94 4.31 16.94
N TRP A 137 -29.10 4.74 16.45
CA TRP A 137 -29.22 5.97 15.68
C TRP A 137 -28.83 7.19 16.53
N MET A 138 -29.34 7.28 17.76
CA MET A 138 -29.04 8.37 18.69
C MET A 138 -27.54 8.43 18.99
N ARG A 139 -26.90 7.29 19.32
CA ARG A 139 -25.46 7.20 19.59
C ARG A 139 -24.59 7.76 18.45
N TYR A 140 -24.97 7.49 17.20
CA TYR A 140 -24.18 7.86 16.03
C TYR A 140 -24.64 9.13 15.33
N SER A 141 -25.73 9.77 15.76
CA SER A 141 -26.29 10.95 15.06
C SER A 141 -26.41 12.20 15.93
N LEU A 142 -26.56 12.08 17.24
CA LEU A 142 -26.73 13.25 18.14
C LEU A 142 -25.55 14.23 18.10
N PHE A 143 -24.34 13.75 17.76
CA PHE A 143 -23.16 14.61 17.66
C PHE A 143 -23.35 15.79 16.70
N ALA A 144 -24.23 15.67 15.68
CA ALA A 144 -24.44 16.72 14.70
C ALA A 144 -24.88 18.05 15.35
N ILE A 145 -25.64 17.96 16.45
CA ILE A 145 -26.14 19.12 17.21
C ILE A 145 -25.33 19.28 18.50
N LEU A 146 -25.14 18.19 19.25
CA LEU A 146 -24.58 18.26 20.60
C LEU A 146 -23.08 18.53 20.62
N TYR A 147 -22.36 18.23 19.54
CA TYR A 147 -20.94 18.55 19.46
C TYR A 147 -20.71 20.05 19.30
N PRO A 148 -21.34 20.77 18.34
CA PRO A 148 -21.25 22.23 18.27
C PRO A 148 -21.69 22.95 19.56
N THR A 149 -22.81 22.56 20.17
CA THR A 149 -23.29 23.22 21.40
C THR A 149 -22.39 22.91 22.59
N GLY A 150 -21.92 21.66 22.71
CA GLY A 150 -20.97 21.25 23.73
C GLY A 150 -19.67 22.04 23.64
N ILE A 151 -18.98 21.98 22.50
CA ILE A 151 -17.66 22.61 22.34
C ILE A 151 -17.73 24.14 22.46
N THR A 152 -18.82 24.76 22.02
CA THR A 152 -19.02 26.21 22.20
C THR A 152 -19.10 26.55 23.69
N GLY A 153 -19.87 25.79 24.47
CA GLY A 153 -19.98 26.00 25.91
C GLY A 153 -18.64 25.78 26.62
N GLU A 154 -17.89 24.74 26.23
CA GLU A 154 -16.56 24.43 26.76
C GLU A 154 -15.55 25.58 26.52
N VAL A 155 -15.45 26.05 25.28
CA VAL A 155 -14.51 27.10 24.88
C VAL A 155 -14.84 28.43 25.55
N VAL A 156 -16.11 28.85 25.54
CA VAL A 156 -16.52 30.12 26.16
C VAL A 156 -16.32 30.07 27.67
N THR A 157 -16.59 28.94 28.33
CA THR A 157 -16.31 28.75 29.76
C THR A 157 -14.83 28.93 30.07
N MET A 158 -13.94 28.33 29.28
CA MET A 158 -12.49 28.49 29.42
C MET A 158 -12.01 29.92 29.15
N MET A 159 -12.59 30.61 28.18
CA MET A 159 -12.23 31.99 27.88
C MET A 159 -12.61 32.92 29.03
N ASN A 160 -13.81 32.75 29.58
CA ASN A 160 -14.30 33.59 30.66
C ASN A 160 -13.60 33.30 31.99
N SER A 161 -13.20 32.04 32.25
CA SER A 161 -12.46 31.69 33.48
C SER A 161 -11.11 32.41 33.59
N ILE A 162 -10.45 32.74 32.46
CA ILE A 162 -9.15 33.42 32.44
C ILE A 162 -9.21 34.79 33.14
N SER A 163 -10.36 35.47 33.09
CA SER A 163 -10.53 36.82 33.62
C SER A 163 -10.93 36.84 35.10
N GLU A 164 -11.17 35.68 35.71
CA GLU A 164 -11.57 35.59 37.11
C GLU A 164 -10.37 35.66 38.06
N ALA A 165 -10.46 36.46 39.13
CA ALA A 165 -9.36 36.69 40.07
C ALA A 165 -8.91 35.42 40.83
N SER A 166 -9.87 34.58 41.24
CA SER A 166 -9.63 33.26 41.86
C SER A 166 -8.86 32.33 40.92
N PHE A 167 -9.25 32.31 39.64
CA PHE A 167 -8.61 31.51 38.60
C PHE A 167 -7.23 32.04 38.23
N ALA A 168 -7.06 33.36 38.18
CA ALA A 168 -5.80 34.01 37.86
C ALA A 168 -4.68 33.68 38.86
N THR A 169 -5.03 33.44 40.12
CA THR A 169 -4.09 33.08 41.19
C THR A 169 -3.94 31.56 41.38
N ALA A 170 -4.87 30.76 40.84
CA ALA A 170 -4.85 29.32 40.97
C ALA A 170 -3.60 28.67 40.34
N LEU A 171 -3.19 27.53 40.91
CA LEU A 171 -2.00 26.77 40.49
C LEU A 171 -0.71 27.62 40.48
N GLY A 172 -0.57 28.53 41.46
CA GLY A 172 0.58 29.44 41.55
C GLY A 172 0.66 30.43 40.38
N GLY A 173 -0.49 30.92 39.91
CA GLY A 173 -0.60 31.87 38.79
C GLY A 173 -0.51 31.24 37.39
N ARG A 174 -0.45 29.90 37.29
CA ARG A 174 -0.24 29.20 36.01
C ARG A 174 -1.53 28.77 35.32
N ALA A 175 -2.67 28.78 36.02
CA ALA A 175 -3.94 28.30 35.46
C ALA A 175 -4.37 29.03 34.16
N PRO A 176 -4.26 30.37 34.04
CA PRO A 176 -4.58 31.08 32.79
C PRO A 176 -3.70 30.67 31.61
N LEU A 177 -2.41 30.41 31.84
CA LEU A 177 -1.48 29.99 30.80
C LEU A 177 -1.83 28.59 30.28
N LEU A 178 -2.12 27.66 31.19
CA LEU A 178 -2.50 26.29 30.84
C LEU A 178 -3.79 26.24 30.00
N VAL A 179 -4.80 27.03 30.37
CA VAL A 179 -6.05 27.12 29.60
C VAL A 179 -5.84 27.75 28.22
N LYS A 180 -5.01 28.80 28.11
CA LYS A 180 -4.65 29.39 26.81
C LYS A 180 -3.98 28.36 25.89
N MET A 181 -3.10 27.51 26.42
CA MET A 181 -2.49 26.40 25.67
C MET A 181 -3.55 25.38 25.21
N CYS A 182 -4.49 25.01 26.09
CA CYS A 182 -5.60 24.10 25.73
C CYS A 182 -6.47 24.69 24.60
N LEU A 183 -6.85 25.96 24.70
CA LEU A 183 -7.65 26.66 23.68
C LEU A 183 -6.96 26.71 22.31
N GLY A 184 -5.64 26.97 22.30
CA GLY A 184 -4.83 26.96 21.07
C GLY A 184 -4.81 25.60 20.36
N LEU A 185 -4.91 24.50 21.12
CA LEU A 185 -5.02 23.14 20.56
C LEU A 185 -6.45 22.77 20.16
N TRP A 186 -7.46 23.24 20.91
CA TRP A 186 -8.86 22.87 20.70
C TRP A 186 -9.50 23.49 19.47
N ALA A 187 -9.17 24.76 19.15
CA ALA A 187 -9.70 25.44 17.98
C ALA A 187 -9.44 24.66 16.66
N PRO A 188 -8.20 24.24 16.32
CA PRO A 188 -7.96 23.45 15.11
C PRO A 188 -8.39 21.98 15.24
N ALA A 189 -8.42 21.41 16.46
CA ALA A 189 -8.79 20.01 16.67
C ALA A 189 -10.31 19.76 16.52
N SER A 190 -11.15 20.77 16.82
CA SER A 190 -12.60 20.57 16.88
C SER A 190 -13.27 20.24 15.54
N PRO A 191 -12.95 20.89 14.39
CA PRO A 191 -13.55 20.51 13.11
C PRO A 191 -13.08 19.12 12.65
N PHE A 192 -11.83 18.76 12.95
CA PHE A 192 -11.29 17.43 12.66
C PHE A 192 -12.04 16.34 13.43
N MET A 193 -12.31 16.56 14.72
CA MET A 193 -13.06 15.62 15.55
C MET A 193 -14.53 15.48 15.11
N TYR A 194 -15.17 16.58 14.70
CA TYR A 194 -16.51 16.52 14.09
C TYR A 194 -16.51 15.65 12.82
N MET A 195 -15.56 15.87 11.92
CA MET A 195 -15.44 15.08 10.69
C MET A 195 -15.12 13.60 10.97
N ASN A 196 -14.36 13.31 12.03
CA ASN A 196 -14.14 11.95 12.50
C ASN A 196 -15.46 11.29 12.96
N MET A 197 -16.34 12.01 13.67
CA MET A 197 -17.66 11.51 14.06
C MET A 197 -18.56 11.25 12.84
N VAL A 198 -18.53 12.13 11.83
CA VAL A 198 -19.23 11.89 10.54
C VAL A 198 -18.75 10.61 9.87
N LYS A 199 -17.42 10.38 9.84
CA LYS A 199 -16.83 9.15 9.30
C LYS A 199 -17.26 7.92 10.11
N ASN A 200 -17.25 8.02 11.44
CA ASN A 200 -17.69 6.94 12.33
C ASN A 200 -19.15 6.58 12.10
N ARG A 201 -20.04 7.58 11.94
CA ARG A 201 -21.44 7.38 11.58
C ARG A 201 -21.57 6.61 10.26
N LYS A 202 -20.92 7.08 9.19
CA LYS A 202 -20.95 6.40 7.88
C LYS A 202 -20.49 4.94 8.00
N GLY A 203 -19.40 4.70 8.73
CA GLY A 203 -18.87 3.36 8.97
C GLY A 203 -19.83 2.46 9.76
N ALA A 204 -20.43 2.97 10.84
CA ALA A 204 -21.36 2.23 11.68
C ALA A 204 -22.63 1.83 10.91
N PHE A 205 -23.23 2.77 10.16
CA PHE A 205 -24.41 2.49 9.33
C PHE A 205 -24.10 1.48 8.23
N LYS A 206 -22.96 1.62 7.54
CA LYS A 206 -22.52 0.64 6.53
C LYS A 206 -22.39 -0.77 7.09
N LYS A 207 -21.88 -0.92 8.31
CA LYS A 207 -21.75 -2.22 8.98
C LYS A 207 -23.11 -2.81 9.37
N ARG A 208 -24.00 -1.99 9.93
CA ARG A 208 -25.33 -2.45 10.38
C ARG A 208 -26.20 -2.96 9.25
N PHE A 209 -26.16 -2.27 8.10
CA PHE A 209 -26.95 -2.61 6.91
C PHE A 209 -26.16 -3.45 5.90
N ALA A 210 -25.01 -4.01 6.29
CA ALA A 210 -24.31 -4.95 5.45
C ALA A 210 -25.19 -6.21 5.30
N PRO A 211 -25.32 -6.77 4.08
CA PRO A 211 -25.99 -8.06 3.92
C PRO A 211 -25.29 -9.13 4.77
N PRO A 212 -26.02 -10.12 5.28
CA PRO A 212 -25.42 -11.21 6.03
C PRO A 212 -24.29 -11.85 5.21
N PRO A 213 -23.16 -12.21 5.83
CA PRO A 213 -22.09 -12.88 5.12
C PRO A 213 -22.64 -14.16 4.49
N ALA A 214 -22.30 -14.39 3.23
CA ALA A 214 -22.66 -15.65 2.57
C ALA A 214 -22.13 -16.84 3.38
N PRO A 215 -22.83 -17.99 3.38
CA PRO A 215 -22.35 -19.18 4.05
C PRO A 215 -20.92 -19.52 3.59
N PRO A 216 -20.04 -20.03 4.48
CA PRO A 216 -18.67 -20.36 4.13
C PRO A 216 -18.67 -21.37 2.99
N GLN A 217 -18.16 -20.98 1.83
CA GLN A 217 -17.92 -21.92 0.73
C GLN A 217 -16.63 -22.68 1.03
N ALA A 218 -16.59 -23.96 0.65
CA ALA A 218 -15.36 -24.73 0.69
C ALA A 218 -14.28 -24.00 -0.13
N PRO A 219 -13.03 -23.91 0.37
CA PRO A 219 -11.96 -23.26 -0.35
C PRO A 219 -11.72 -23.97 -1.69
N VAL A 220 -11.52 -23.20 -2.75
CA VAL A 220 -11.14 -23.70 -4.07
C VAL A 220 -9.87 -22.97 -4.51
N GLY A 221 -8.87 -23.73 -4.92
CA GLY A 221 -7.57 -23.22 -5.34
C GLY A 221 -6.53 -23.19 -4.22
N ALA A 222 -5.52 -22.33 -4.41
CA ALA A 222 -4.43 -22.13 -3.45
C ALA A 222 -4.90 -21.43 -2.17
N GLU A 223 -4.50 -21.96 -1.02
CA GLU A 223 -4.92 -21.46 0.29
C GLU A 223 -3.81 -21.56 1.33
N PHE A 224 -3.82 -20.64 2.31
CA PHE A 224 -2.88 -20.67 3.43
C PHE A 224 -3.13 -21.89 4.33
N PRO A 225 -2.10 -22.45 4.98
CA PRO A 225 -2.30 -23.54 5.93
C PRO A 225 -3.18 -23.11 7.11
N GLU A 226 -3.92 -24.07 7.66
CA GLU A 226 -4.63 -23.87 8.91
C GLU A 226 -3.64 -23.72 10.08
N ASP A 227 -3.94 -22.80 10.97
CA ASP A 227 -3.26 -22.66 12.24
C ASP A 227 -3.89 -23.58 13.29
N GLY A 228 -3.21 -23.76 14.43
CA GLY A 228 -3.70 -24.62 15.52
C GLY A 228 -5.01 -24.15 16.19
N LYS A 229 -5.64 -23.08 15.69
CA LYS A 229 -6.94 -22.56 16.14
C LYS A 229 -8.01 -22.68 15.04
N GLY A 230 -7.72 -23.36 13.93
CA GLY A 230 -8.62 -23.49 12.78
C GLY A 230 -8.72 -22.24 11.90
N GLY A 231 -7.90 -21.21 12.16
CA GLY A 231 -7.79 -20.03 11.30
C GLY A 231 -6.74 -20.23 10.20
N ARG A 232 -6.62 -19.30 9.26
CA ARG A 232 -5.58 -19.33 8.21
C ARG A 232 -4.73 -18.07 8.28
N SER A 233 -3.83 -18.02 9.26
CA SER A 233 -3.01 -16.84 9.55
C SER A 233 -1.91 -16.63 8.50
N THR A 234 -2.08 -15.61 7.66
CA THR A 234 -1.04 -15.16 6.72
C THR A 234 0.23 -14.66 7.42
N SER A 235 0.10 -14.14 8.64
CA SER A 235 1.24 -13.66 9.44
C SER A 235 2.11 -14.81 9.95
N GLU A 236 1.49 -15.91 10.39
CA GLU A 236 2.25 -17.09 10.82
C GLU A 236 2.92 -17.78 9.63
N ALA A 237 2.21 -17.92 8.51
CA ALA A 237 2.80 -18.44 7.28
C ALA A 237 3.98 -17.57 6.80
N GLY A 238 3.79 -16.24 6.75
CA GLY A 238 4.82 -15.28 6.37
C GLY A 238 6.07 -15.33 7.27
N LYS A 239 5.89 -15.53 8.57
CA LYS A 239 6.99 -15.72 9.51
C LYS A 239 7.74 -17.04 9.27
N LYS A 240 7.00 -18.13 9.06
CA LYS A 240 7.58 -19.47 8.83
C LYS A 240 8.35 -19.57 7.53
N VAL A 241 7.83 -19.03 6.43
CA VAL A 241 8.52 -19.04 5.12
C VAL A 241 9.82 -18.22 5.16
N ILE A 242 9.83 -17.07 5.83
CA ILE A 242 11.05 -16.26 5.97
C ILE A 242 12.05 -16.94 6.90
N ALA A 243 11.60 -17.59 7.97
CA ALA A 243 12.48 -18.40 8.82
C ALA A 243 13.08 -19.60 8.06
N ALA A 244 12.29 -20.29 7.24
CA ALA A 244 12.77 -21.37 6.37
C ALA A 244 13.80 -20.86 5.35
N SER A 245 13.56 -19.69 4.78
CA SER A 245 14.49 -19.02 3.87
C SER A 245 15.81 -18.65 4.54
N PHE A 246 15.80 -18.19 5.80
CA PHE A 246 17.03 -17.98 6.57
C PHE A 246 17.79 -19.29 6.83
N ALA A 247 17.08 -20.35 7.24
CA ALA A 247 17.69 -21.65 7.49
C ALA A 247 18.31 -22.25 6.22
N GLY A 248 17.66 -22.02 5.06
CA GLY A 248 18.15 -22.46 3.76
C GLY A 248 19.48 -21.87 3.32
N MET A 249 19.96 -20.79 3.95
CA MET A 249 21.27 -20.20 3.63
C MET A 249 22.44 -21.15 3.93
N GLY A 250 22.26 -22.11 4.84
CA GLY A 250 23.32 -23.05 5.22
C GLY A 250 24.48 -22.39 5.97
N THR A 251 24.28 -21.20 6.57
CA THR A 251 25.27 -20.46 7.36
C THR A 251 24.86 -20.36 8.82
N LYS A 252 25.82 -20.12 9.71
CA LYS A 252 25.56 -19.91 11.15
C LYS A 252 24.65 -18.70 11.38
N GLU A 253 24.94 -17.59 10.70
CA GLU A 253 24.16 -16.35 10.77
C GLU A 253 22.74 -16.54 10.25
N GLY A 254 22.56 -17.37 9.22
CA GLY A 254 21.26 -17.78 8.69
C GLY A 254 20.45 -18.57 9.72
N ALA A 255 21.04 -19.58 10.36
CA ALA A 255 20.39 -20.35 11.43
C ALA A 255 19.97 -19.46 12.62
N GLU A 256 20.86 -18.56 13.06
CA GLU A 256 20.52 -17.60 14.11
C GLU A 256 19.42 -16.62 13.70
N ALA A 257 19.40 -16.20 12.43
CA ALA A 257 18.36 -15.35 11.87
C ALA A 257 17.00 -16.06 11.81
N ALA A 258 16.98 -17.35 11.45
CA ALA A 258 15.77 -18.17 11.43
C ALA A 258 15.12 -18.24 12.82
N THR A 259 15.90 -18.54 13.86
CA THR A 259 15.43 -18.57 15.25
C THR A 259 14.89 -17.22 15.70
N LYS A 260 15.61 -16.13 15.41
CA LYS A 260 15.16 -14.75 15.74
C LYS A 260 13.88 -14.37 14.98
N CYS A 261 13.75 -14.78 13.72
CA CYS A 261 12.54 -14.55 12.91
C CYS A 261 11.34 -15.29 13.49
N ALA A 262 11.50 -16.56 13.87
CA ALA A 262 10.45 -17.37 14.49
C ALA A 262 9.94 -16.78 15.83
N ALA A 263 10.81 -16.08 16.57
CA ALA A 263 10.47 -15.44 17.84
C ALA A 263 9.72 -14.08 17.69
N VAL A 264 9.52 -13.57 16.47
CA VAL A 264 8.81 -12.30 16.25
C VAL A 264 7.34 -12.42 16.65
N LYS A 265 6.95 -11.73 17.73
CA LYS A 265 5.57 -11.75 18.27
C LYS A 265 4.56 -11.02 17.38
N ASN A 266 4.92 -9.85 16.86
CA ASN A 266 4.04 -9.05 16.02
C ASN A 266 4.62 -8.93 14.60
N TRP A 267 4.26 -9.89 13.74
CA TRP A 267 4.76 -9.96 12.37
C TRP A 267 4.43 -8.71 11.54
N ARG A 268 3.23 -8.13 11.72
CA ARG A 268 2.76 -6.95 10.97
C ARG A 268 3.71 -5.75 11.05
N PHE A 269 4.41 -5.60 12.17
CA PHE A 269 5.39 -4.52 12.40
C PHE A 269 6.84 -5.01 12.50
N GLY A 270 7.07 -6.32 12.54
CA GLY A 270 8.41 -6.91 12.65
C GLY A 270 9.00 -7.43 11.34
N TYR A 271 8.18 -7.66 10.31
CA TYR A 271 8.61 -8.31 9.07
C TYR A 271 9.66 -7.50 8.30
N ASN A 272 9.55 -6.17 8.29
CA ASN A 272 10.41 -5.30 7.50
C ASN A 272 11.89 -5.47 7.88
N LYS A 273 12.18 -5.53 9.19
CA LYS A 273 13.54 -5.81 9.69
C LYS A 273 14.04 -7.19 9.24
N GLN A 274 13.15 -8.18 9.14
CA GLN A 274 13.52 -9.52 8.68
C GLN A 274 13.80 -9.54 7.17
N ILE A 275 13.01 -8.85 6.35
CA ILE A 275 13.24 -8.77 4.89
C ILE A 275 14.56 -8.06 4.58
N VAL A 276 14.86 -6.95 5.27
CA VAL A 276 16.17 -6.27 5.16
C VAL A 276 17.30 -7.23 5.53
N ARG A 277 17.18 -7.93 6.66
CA ARG A 277 18.20 -8.89 7.11
C ARG A 277 18.36 -10.06 6.14
N LEU A 278 17.27 -10.55 5.56
CA LEU A 278 17.28 -11.64 4.58
C LEU A 278 18.08 -11.26 3.33
N ALA A 279 17.81 -10.07 2.76
CA ALA A 279 18.55 -9.57 1.61
C ALA A 279 20.05 -9.37 1.93
N ARG A 280 20.36 -8.79 3.11
CA ARG A 280 21.75 -8.59 3.55
C ARG A 280 22.51 -9.90 3.72
N LEU A 281 21.94 -10.89 4.41
CA LEU A 281 22.60 -12.18 4.60
C LEU A 281 22.70 -12.98 3.30
N GLY A 282 21.73 -12.86 2.39
CA GLY A 282 21.82 -13.46 1.06
C GLY A 282 23.00 -12.90 0.23
N CYS A 283 23.39 -11.64 0.43
CA CYS A 283 24.53 -11.05 -0.26
C CYS A 283 25.89 -11.60 0.22
N ALA A 284 25.97 -12.26 1.38
CA ALA A 284 27.22 -12.75 1.93
C ALA A 284 27.91 -13.80 1.03
N SER A 285 27.14 -14.65 0.36
CA SER A 285 27.66 -15.60 -0.63
C SER A 285 26.61 -16.03 -1.66
N PRO A 286 27.01 -16.45 -2.86
CA PRO A 286 26.08 -16.99 -3.86
C PRO A 286 25.28 -18.19 -3.35
N GLN A 287 25.92 -19.05 -2.54
CA GLN A 287 25.28 -20.21 -1.92
C GLN A 287 24.19 -19.80 -0.92
N ALA A 288 24.43 -18.75 -0.12
CA ALA A 288 23.43 -18.24 0.82
C ALA A 288 22.22 -17.67 0.09
N ALA A 289 22.42 -16.88 -0.98
CA ALA A 289 21.34 -16.36 -1.82
C ALA A 289 20.49 -17.49 -2.44
N LYS A 290 21.15 -18.44 -3.12
CA LYS A 290 20.49 -19.56 -3.79
C LYS A 290 19.76 -20.47 -2.79
N GLY A 291 20.40 -20.82 -1.68
CA GLY A 291 19.82 -21.66 -0.64
C GLY A 291 18.62 -21.00 0.04
N SER A 292 18.71 -19.69 0.30
CA SER A 292 17.61 -18.88 0.83
C SER A 292 16.39 -18.87 -0.09
N ALA A 293 16.62 -18.65 -1.40
CA ALA A 293 15.56 -18.65 -2.39
C ALA A 293 14.89 -20.02 -2.53
N ALA A 294 15.70 -21.09 -2.64
CA ALA A 294 15.21 -22.45 -2.79
C ALA A 294 14.37 -22.90 -1.58
N ALA A 295 14.85 -22.65 -0.35
CA ALA A 295 14.14 -23.05 0.86
C ALA A 295 12.82 -22.27 1.06
N GLY A 296 12.81 -20.98 0.72
CA GLY A 296 11.60 -20.15 0.78
C GLY A 296 10.50 -20.68 -0.15
N LEU A 297 10.81 -20.93 -1.43
CA LEU A 297 9.83 -21.49 -2.37
C LEU A 297 9.44 -22.92 -2.01
N LYS A 298 10.39 -23.77 -1.60
CA LYS A 298 10.11 -25.13 -1.14
C LYS A 298 9.09 -25.13 -0.01
N TRP A 299 9.27 -24.27 1.00
CA TRP A 299 8.32 -24.16 2.10
C TRP A 299 6.91 -23.82 1.60
N MET A 300 6.78 -22.89 0.64
CA MET A 300 5.48 -22.54 0.07
C MET A 300 4.82 -23.74 -0.60
N TYR A 301 5.56 -24.53 -1.39
CA TYR A 301 5.02 -25.70 -2.07
C TYR A 301 4.59 -26.83 -1.12
N GLU A 302 5.33 -27.01 -0.01
CA GLU A 302 5.09 -28.08 0.94
C GLU A 302 4.03 -27.73 2.01
N ASN A 303 3.79 -26.45 2.27
CA ASN A 303 2.95 -26.01 3.40
C ASN A 303 1.72 -25.21 2.99
N MET A 304 1.70 -24.56 1.82
CA MET A 304 0.44 -24.04 1.29
C MET A 304 -0.45 -25.21 0.89
N VAL A 305 -1.75 -24.99 0.86
CA VAL A 305 -2.74 -26.03 0.56
C VAL A 305 -3.38 -25.74 -0.78
N PHE A 306 -3.71 -26.78 -1.54
CA PHE A 306 -4.54 -26.68 -2.73
C PHE A 306 -5.80 -27.51 -2.57
N HIS A 307 -6.91 -26.99 -3.07
CA HIS A 307 -8.21 -27.66 -3.12
C HIS A 307 -8.76 -27.60 -4.56
N SER A 308 -9.00 -28.75 -5.20
CA SER A 308 -9.63 -28.79 -6.52
C SER A 308 -11.09 -28.32 -6.45
N LYS A 309 -11.65 -27.90 -7.59
CA LYS A 309 -13.03 -27.39 -7.68
C LYS A 309 -14.07 -28.41 -7.21
N ASP A 310 -13.86 -29.69 -7.51
CA ASP A 310 -14.67 -30.83 -7.10
C ASP A 310 -14.29 -31.38 -5.71
N GLN A 311 -13.28 -30.79 -5.06
CA GLN A 311 -12.74 -31.16 -3.75
C GLN A 311 -12.11 -32.56 -3.66
N THR A 312 -11.94 -33.27 -4.79
CA THR A 312 -11.35 -34.62 -4.82
C THR A 312 -9.84 -34.60 -4.55
N LEU A 313 -9.16 -33.50 -4.87
CA LEU A 313 -7.74 -33.29 -4.60
C LEU A 313 -7.58 -32.19 -3.54
N THR A 314 -7.12 -32.58 -2.35
CA THR A 314 -6.80 -31.66 -1.26
C THR A 314 -5.48 -32.06 -0.59
N GLY A 315 -4.58 -31.09 -0.37
CA GLY A 315 -3.32 -31.33 0.35
C GLY A 315 -2.24 -30.29 0.06
N PRO A 316 -0.97 -30.57 0.40
CA PRO A 316 0.17 -29.70 0.10
C PRO A 316 0.20 -29.26 -1.36
N PHE A 317 0.37 -27.96 -1.60
CA PHE A 317 0.16 -27.30 -2.88
C PHE A 317 0.87 -28.02 -4.04
N GLY A 318 2.19 -28.19 -3.96
CA GLY A 318 2.97 -28.77 -5.06
C GLY A 318 2.53 -30.19 -5.41
N ALA A 319 2.54 -31.08 -4.42
CA ALA A 319 2.22 -32.49 -4.59
C ALA A 319 0.76 -32.74 -5.01
N THR A 320 -0.16 -31.84 -4.65
CA THR A 320 -1.58 -31.95 -5.02
C THR A 320 -1.83 -31.40 -6.42
N VAL A 321 -1.28 -30.23 -6.77
CA VAL A 321 -1.47 -29.63 -8.10
C VAL A 321 -0.84 -30.51 -9.20
N ASP A 322 0.27 -31.19 -8.90
CA ASP A 322 0.90 -32.14 -9.84
C ASP A 322 0.00 -33.33 -10.24
N LYS A 323 -1.06 -33.62 -9.48
CA LYS A 323 -2.03 -34.69 -9.79
C LYS A 323 -3.14 -34.23 -10.73
N VAL A 324 -3.23 -32.93 -11.04
CA VAL A 324 -4.25 -32.38 -11.94
C VAL A 324 -3.92 -32.79 -13.39
N THR A 325 -4.83 -33.51 -14.02
CA THR A 325 -4.70 -33.99 -15.41
C THR A 325 -5.45 -33.14 -16.43
N GLY A 326 -6.36 -32.27 -15.99
CA GLY A 326 -7.11 -31.37 -16.85
C GLY A 326 -6.22 -30.40 -17.64
N SER A 327 -6.80 -29.80 -18.67
CA SER A 327 -6.15 -28.81 -19.54
C SER A 327 -7.21 -27.87 -20.15
N PHE A 328 -6.78 -26.93 -20.98
CA PHE A 328 -7.64 -26.02 -21.73
C PHE A 328 -7.51 -26.26 -23.24
N GLU A 329 -8.54 -25.83 -23.96
CA GLU A 329 -8.48 -25.67 -25.41
C GLU A 329 -7.75 -24.37 -25.76
N THR A 330 -7.33 -24.23 -27.02
CA THR A 330 -6.56 -23.06 -27.45
C THR A 330 -7.39 -22.16 -28.37
N GLY A 331 -7.51 -20.89 -27.97
CA GLY A 331 -7.99 -19.80 -28.82
C GLY A 331 -6.82 -19.01 -29.40
N SER A 332 -7.00 -18.49 -30.62
CA SER A 332 -6.05 -17.60 -31.26
C SER A 332 -6.72 -16.49 -32.04
N VAL A 333 -6.09 -15.32 -32.05
CA VAL A 333 -6.48 -14.14 -32.82
C VAL A 333 -5.22 -13.58 -33.48
N LYS A 334 -5.17 -13.61 -34.81
CA LYS A 334 -4.09 -13.03 -35.59
C LYS A 334 -4.43 -11.58 -35.95
N GLY A 335 -3.47 -10.68 -35.75
CA GLY A 335 -3.61 -9.29 -36.11
C GLY A 335 -3.53 -9.04 -37.62
N SER A 336 -4.10 -7.92 -38.07
CA SER A 336 -4.08 -7.47 -39.47
C SER A 336 -3.17 -6.24 -39.70
N GLY A 337 -2.45 -5.80 -38.67
CA GLY A 337 -1.53 -4.67 -38.76
C GLY A 337 -0.30 -4.95 -39.63
N VAL A 338 0.28 -3.88 -40.20
CA VAL A 338 1.48 -3.95 -41.03
C VAL A 338 2.72 -4.16 -40.15
N SER A 339 3.54 -5.16 -40.49
CA SER A 339 4.76 -5.52 -39.75
C SER A 339 6.04 -4.85 -40.25
N SER A 340 5.99 -4.18 -41.41
CA SER A 340 7.13 -3.45 -41.99
C SER A 340 7.25 -2.02 -41.45
N GLY A 341 8.50 -1.54 -41.27
CA GLY A 341 8.77 -0.15 -40.88
C GLY A 341 8.35 0.21 -39.44
N LEU A 342 8.24 -0.79 -38.54
CA LEU A 342 7.88 -0.55 -37.15
C LEU A 342 8.95 0.29 -36.44
N VAL A 343 8.53 1.41 -35.84
CA VAL A 343 9.40 2.29 -35.04
C VAL A 343 9.02 2.19 -33.58
N TYR A 344 10.01 1.94 -32.72
CA TYR A 344 9.77 1.89 -31.29
C TYR A 344 9.45 3.27 -30.71
N LYS A 345 8.35 3.37 -29.96
CA LYS A 345 7.75 4.62 -29.49
C LYS A 345 7.57 4.61 -27.97
N ILE A 346 8.07 5.66 -27.30
CA ILE A 346 7.87 5.89 -25.86
C ILE A 346 7.11 7.22 -25.68
N PRO A 347 5.84 7.18 -25.22
CA PRO A 347 5.12 8.39 -24.83
C PRO A 347 5.83 9.07 -23.65
N TYR A 348 6.19 10.35 -23.80
CA TYR A 348 6.90 11.11 -22.77
C TYR A 348 6.81 12.62 -22.97
N ASP A 349 6.39 13.32 -21.93
CA ASP A 349 6.32 14.79 -21.82
C ASP A 349 6.85 15.29 -20.46
N GLY A 350 7.72 14.49 -19.84
CA GLY A 350 8.25 14.70 -18.48
C GLY A 350 7.64 13.78 -17.44
N GLY A 351 8.18 13.86 -16.22
CA GLY A 351 7.62 13.17 -15.05
C GLY A 351 6.19 13.64 -14.72
N TRP A 352 5.42 12.75 -14.12
CA TRP A 352 4.09 13.03 -13.60
C TRP A 352 4.16 14.05 -12.45
N HIS A 353 3.21 14.98 -12.42
CA HIS A 353 3.05 15.95 -11.33
C HIS A 353 1.55 16.25 -11.12
N PRO A 354 1.08 16.60 -9.90
CA PRO A 354 -0.34 16.91 -9.65
C PRO A 354 -0.93 18.01 -10.55
N THR A 355 -0.11 18.96 -11.00
CA THR A 355 -0.53 20.03 -11.94
C THR A 355 -0.54 19.59 -13.40
N LYS A 356 0.03 18.42 -13.72
CA LYS A 356 0.06 17.80 -15.05
C LYS A 356 -0.32 16.31 -14.95
N PRO A 357 -1.55 15.99 -14.50
CA PRO A 357 -1.92 14.62 -14.14
C PRO A 357 -2.23 13.72 -15.35
N GLN A 358 -2.37 14.32 -16.54
CA GLN A 358 -2.80 13.63 -17.75
C GLN A 358 -1.70 12.75 -18.34
N PRO A 359 -2.05 11.66 -19.06
CA PRO A 359 -1.12 10.92 -19.91
C PRO A 359 -0.36 11.85 -20.87
N PRO A 360 0.82 11.45 -21.38
CA PRO A 360 1.48 12.19 -22.45
C PRO A 360 0.54 12.36 -23.65
N ALA A 361 0.51 13.56 -24.24
CA ALA A 361 -0.26 13.79 -25.46
C ALA A 361 0.25 12.93 -26.61
N ALA A 362 -0.60 12.62 -27.59
CA ALA A 362 -0.29 11.69 -28.68
C ALA A 362 0.90 12.11 -29.55
N ASP A 363 1.20 13.42 -29.62
CA ASP A 363 2.34 14.01 -30.32
C ASP A 363 3.63 14.03 -29.47
N LYS A 364 3.54 13.78 -28.15
CA LYS A 364 4.67 13.73 -27.22
C LYS A 364 5.22 12.32 -27.11
N VAL A 365 5.92 11.90 -28.15
CA VAL A 365 6.49 10.56 -28.30
C VAL A 365 7.97 10.64 -28.66
N LEU A 366 8.78 9.86 -27.95
CA LEU A 366 10.20 9.68 -28.25
C LEU A 366 10.39 8.53 -29.23
N THR A 367 11.24 8.74 -30.24
CA THR A 367 11.63 7.76 -31.26
C THR A 367 13.07 8.02 -31.71
N GLY A 368 13.75 7.00 -32.23
CA GLY A 368 15.08 7.14 -32.85
C GLY A 368 16.06 7.93 -31.98
N GLU A 369 16.67 8.98 -32.53
CA GLU A 369 17.63 9.83 -31.83
C GLU A 369 17.06 10.54 -30.60
N SER A 370 15.79 10.98 -30.62
CA SER A 370 15.21 11.68 -29.44
C SER A 370 15.04 10.73 -28.25
N LEU A 371 14.70 9.46 -28.53
CA LEU A 371 14.65 8.41 -27.52
C LEU A 371 16.05 8.14 -26.95
N LYS A 372 17.06 7.99 -27.81
CA LYS A 372 18.44 7.73 -27.37
C LYS A 372 18.98 8.88 -26.52
N ALA A 373 18.79 10.13 -26.96
CA ALA A 373 19.17 11.31 -26.20
C ALA A 373 18.47 11.37 -24.84
N GLN A 374 17.18 11.04 -24.77
CA GLN A 374 16.44 11.01 -23.51
C GLN A 374 16.89 9.86 -22.60
N ALA A 375 17.24 8.69 -23.15
CA ALA A 375 17.79 7.57 -22.37
C ALA A 375 19.12 7.95 -21.71
N VAL A 376 20.03 8.59 -22.45
CA VAL A 376 21.29 9.14 -21.91
C VAL A 376 21.01 10.18 -20.83
N LYS A 377 20.11 11.13 -21.09
CA LYS A 377 19.70 12.15 -20.12
C LYS A 377 19.14 11.54 -18.83
N TRP A 378 18.34 10.48 -18.92
CA TRP A 378 17.85 9.77 -17.74
C TRP A 378 18.98 9.08 -16.97
N ALA A 379 19.97 8.49 -17.65
CA ALA A 379 21.11 7.87 -16.97
C ALA A 379 22.01 8.91 -16.28
N GLU A 380 22.36 9.99 -16.97
CA GLU A 380 23.15 11.11 -16.44
C GLU A 380 22.43 11.80 -15.26
N GLY A 381 21.11 11.98 -15.38
CA GLY A 381 20.26 12.49 -14.31
C GLY A 381 20.02 11.52 -13.16
N GLY A 382 20.51 10.28 -13.27
CA GLY A 382 20.37 9.26 -12.24
C GLY A 382 18.96 8.69 -12.09
N ILE A 383 18.12 8.82 -13.11
CA ILE A 383 16.74 8.31 -13.15
C ILE A 383 16.73 6.81 -13.45
N ILE A 384 17.66 6.36 -14.30
CA ILE A 384 17.89 4.95 -14.68
C ILE A 384 19.39 4.63 -14.57
N GLU A 385 19.75 3.35 -14.52
CA GLU A 385 21.15 2.93 -14.60
C GLU A 385 21.66 2.97 -16.06
N PRO A 386 22.98 3.19 -16.30
CA PRO A 386 23.52 3.31 -17.65
C PRO A 386 23.25 2.11 -18.56
N ASP A 387 23.27 0.89 -18.02
CA ASP A 387 22.96 -0.33 -18.78
C ASP A 387 21.47 -0.43 -19.16
N ALA A 388 20.57 0.27 -18.47
CA ALA A 388 19.18 0.44 -18.87
C ALA A 388 19.07 1.40 -20.07
N ALA A 389 19.86 2.48 -20.08
CA ALA A 389 19.92 3.40 -21.21
C ALA A 389 20.46 2.71 -22.46
N ASP A 390 21.52 1.91 -22.33
CA ASP A 390 22.08 1.11 -23.42
C ASP A 390 21.03 0.15 -24.00
N ALA A 391 20.24 -0.50 -23.15
CA ALA A 391 19.17 -1.39 -23.58
C ALA A 391 18.02 -0.66 -24.30
N LEU A 392 17.71 0.58 -23.91
CA LEU A 392 16.74 1.44 -24.61
C LEU A 392 17.25 1.84 -25.98
N CYS A 393 18.50 2.29 -26.07
CA CYS A 393 19.15 2.64 -27.32
C CYS A 393 19.20 1.43 -28.27
N TRP A 394 19.62 0.28 -27.75
CA TRP A 394 19.65 -0.97 -28.51
C TRP A 394 18.27 -1.35 -29.05
N THR A 395 17.22 -1.25 -28.23
CA THR A 395 15.85 -1.57 -28.65
C THR A 395 15.40 -0.63 -29.77
N SER A 396 15.69 0.67 -29.63
CA SER A 396 15.38 1.66 -30.67
C SER A 396 16.07 1.31 -31.99
N ASP A 397 17.38 1.05 -31.97
CA ASP A 397 18.16 0.73 -33.16
C ASP A 397 17.76 -0.62 -33.78
N TYR A 398 17.39 -1.62 -32.95
CA TYR A 398 16.92 -2.92 -33.40
C TYR A 398 15.70 -2.78 -34.32
N PHE A 399 14.68 -2.05 -33.87
CA PHE A 399 13.46 -1.87 -34.65
C PHE A 399 13.66 -0.89 -35.82
N ALA A 400 14.48 0.15 -35.65
CA ALA A 400 14.86 1.04 -36.75
C ALA A 400 15.57 0.30 -37.90
N SER A 401 16.26 -0.81 -37.61
CA SER A 401 16.86 -1.67 -38.65
C SER A 401 15.86 -2.52 -39.45
N GLY A 402 14.55 -2.38 -39.21
CA GLY A 402 13.49 -3.11 -39.91
C GLY A 402 13.20 -4.51 -39.35
N LYS A 403 13.81 -4.88 -38.21
CA LYS A 403 13.55 -6.15 -37.53
C LYS A 403 12.26 -6.08 -36.72
N THR A 404 11.66 -7.23 -36.45
CA THR A 404 10.39 -7.38 -35.71
C THR A 404 10.54 -8.38 -34.56
N LEU A 405 9.49 -8.59 -33.77
CA LEU A 405 9.42 -9.67 -32.77
C LEU A 405 8.94 -11.01 -33.36
N GLU A 406 9.06 -11.21 -34.66
CA GLU A 406 8.72 -12.49 -35.29
C GLU A 406 9.54 -13.64 -34.67
N GLY A 407 8.86 -14.75 -34.33
CA GLY A 407 9.46 -15.89 -33.63
C GLY A 407 9.68 -15.69 -32.13
N ALA A 408 9.28 -14.55 -31.56
CA ALA A 408 9.24 -14.32 -30.11
C ALA A 408 7.83 -14.59 -29.55
N TYR A 409 7.77 -15.46 -28.55
CA TYR A 409 6.56 -15.88 -27.86
C TYR A 409 6.62 -15.47 -26.40
N VAL A 410 5.73 -14.57 -25.98
CA VAL A 410 5.70 -14.06 -24.60
C VAL A 410 4.44 -14.55 -23.90
N VAL A 411 4.61 -15.50 -22.98
CA VAL A 411 3.56 -15.94 -22.06
C VAL A 411 3.38 -14.87 -20.99
N MET A 412 2.19 -14.27 -20.93
CA MET A 412 1.85 -13.18 -20.03
C MET A 412 0.84 -13.64 -19.00
N ILE A 413 1.33 -13.90 -17.79
CA ILE A 413 0.48 -14.08 -16.61
C ILE A 413 0.01 -12.68 -16.16
N GLY A 414 -1.28 -12.40 -16.32
CA GLY A 414 -1.89 -11.09 -16.10
C GLY A 414 -1.85 -10.20 -17.34
N ALA A 415 -2.26 -10.71 -18.49
CA ALA A 415 -2.24 -9.98 -19.78
C ALA A 415 -3.08 -8.68 -19.75
N GLY A 416 -4.14 -8.64 -18.95
CA GLY A 416 -5.01 -7.50 -18.73
C GLY A 416 -4.48 -6.50 -17.68
N SER A 417 -3.32 -6.77 -17.06
CA SER A 417 -2.72 -5.88 -16.06
C SER A 417 -2.38 -4.50 -16.65
N ALA A 418 -2.56 -3.46 -15.83
CA ALA A 418 -2.32 -2.08 -16.25
C ALA A 418 -0.84 -1.79 -16.58
N MET A 419 0.08 -2.52 -15.91
CA MET A 419 1.53 -2.36 -16.03
C MET A 419 2.18 -3.39 -16.97
N GLY A 420 1.38 -4.28 -17.56
CA GLY A 420 1.88 -5.34 -18.44
C GLY A 420 2.25 -4.79 -19.84
N PRO A 421 3.29 -5.34 -20.49
CA PRO A 421 3.75 -4.90 -21.82
C PRO A 421 2.85 -5.37 -22.98
N PHE A 422 1.60 -5.81 -22.71
CA PHE A 422 0.73 -6.52 -23.65
C PHE A 422 0.57 -5.82 -24.99
N SER A 423 0.07 -4.58 -24.98
CA SER A 423 -0.19 -3.83 -26.21
C SER A 423 1.09 -3.54 -26.98
N LYS A 424 2.19 -3.26 -26.26
CA LYS A 424 3.47 -2.90 -26.87
C LYS A 424 4.16 -4.11 -27.51
N LEU A 425 4.01 -5.31 -26.94
CA LEU A 425 4.50 -6.55 -27.55
C LEU A 425 3.76 -6.86 -28.87
N LEU A 426 2.44 -6.73 -28.87
CA LEU A 426 1.61 -6.92 -30.06
C LEU A 426 1.91 -5.87 -31.14
N GLU A 427 2.06 -4.60 -30.76
CA GLU A 427 2.47 -3.50 -31.64
C GLU A 427 3.80 -3.79 -32.34
N MET A 428 4.75 -4.44 -31.65
CA MET A 428 6.06 -4.81 -32.20
C MET A 428 6.09 -6.20 -32.88
N GLY A 429 4.92 -6.84 -33.05
CA GLY A 429 4.76 -8.07 -33.83
C GLY A 429 5.00 -9.38 -33.08
N ALA A 430 4.98 -9.39 -31.74
CA ALA A 430 5.15 -10.61 -30.97
C ALA A 430 3.90 -11.51 -31.00
N THR A 431 4.09 -12.79 -30.71
CA THR A 431 3.00 -13.67 -30.27
C THR A 431 2.89 -13.62 -28.75
N VAL A 432 1.76 -13.12 -28.25
CA VAL A 432 1.46 -13.06 -26.82
C VAL A 432 0.55 -14.23 -26.44
N VAL A 433 0.97 -15.04 -25.46
CA VAL A 433 0.15 -16.10 -24.86
C VAL A 433 -0.44 -15.57 -23.56
N ALA A 434 -1.70 -15.17 -23.58
CA ALA A 434 -2.36 -14.49 -22.49
C ALA A 434 -2.96 -15.47 -21.47
N ILE A 435 -2.62 -15.27 -20.21
CA ILE A 435 -3.28 -15.88 -19.05
C ILE A 435 -3.94 -14.75 -18.27
N ASP A 436 -5.26 -14.78 -18.19
CA ASP A 436 -6.03 -13.86 -17.37
C ASP A 436 -7.38 -14.49 -17.00
N ILE A 437 -8.05 -13.89 -16.03
CA ILE A 437 -9.29 -14.41 -15.47
C ILE A 437 -10.41 -14.51 -16.52
N PRO A 438 -11.34 -15.47 -16.35
CA PRO A 438 -12.62 -15.40 -17.05
C PRO A 438 -13.33 -14.12 -16.65
N GLY A 439 -14.17 -13.57 -17.53
CA GLY A 439 -14.76 -12.22 -17.36
C GLY A 439 -15.68 -12.00 -16.14
N ASN A 440 -15.92 -13.01 -15.29
CA ASN A 440 -16.89 -13.00 -14.19
C ASN A 440 -16.25 -12.78 -12.80
N TRP A 441 -15.31 -11.85 -12.64
CA TRP A 441 -14.85 -11.46 -11.30
C TRP A 441 -14.78 -9.95 -11.07
N GLY A 442 -15.62 -9.50 -10.13
CA GLY A 442 -15.71 -8.15 -9.61
C GLY A 442 -16.87 -8.08 -8.63
N LYS A 443 -16.64 -7.51 -7.44
CA LYS A 443 -17.70 -7.33 -6.43
C LYS A 443 -18.87 -6.53 -7.04
N GLY A 444 -19.96 -7.22 -7.40
CA GLY A 444 -21.33 -6.69 -7.47
C GLY A 444 -21.60 -5.50 -8.41
N GLY A 445 -20.89 -5.34 -9.53
CA GLY A 445 -21.17 -4.28 -10.51
C GLY A 445 -21.06 -4.74 -11.96
N LYS A 446 -21.87 -4.15 -12.85
CA LYS A 446 -21.98 -4.41 -14.31
C LYS A 446 -20.64 -4.20 -15.06
N ARG A 447 -19.68 -5.12 -14.98
CA ARG A 447 -18.74 -5.32 -16.08
C ARG A 447 -19.19 -6.54 -16.87
N PRO A 448 -19.61 -6.37 -18.14
CA PRO A 448 -19.88 -7.52 -19.00
C PRO A 448 -18.64 -8.40 -19.10
N THR A 449 -18.86 -9.70 -19.01
CA THR A 449 -17.89 -10.80 -19.09
C THR A 449 -16.98 -10.67 -20.32
N SER A 450 -17.55 -10.20 -21.44
CA SER A 450 -16.85 -9.98 -22.70
C SER A 450 -15.84 -8.82 -22.65
N SER A 451 -15.92 -7.87 -21.71
CA SER A 451 -15.15 -6.61 -21.80
C SER A 451 -13.62 -6.77 -21.72
N LEU A 452 -13.09 -7.73 -20.93
CA LEU A 452 -11.66 -7.97 -20.86
C LEU A 452 -11.15 -8.65 -22.13
N TRP A 453 -11.69 -9.84 -22.44
CA TRP A 453 -11.22 -10.64 -23.59
C TRP A 453 -11.55 -9.98 -24.92
N LYS A 454 -12.68 -9.28 -25.04
CA LYS A 454 -12.95 -8.41 -26.19
C LYS A 454 -11.86 -7.36 -26.35
N ARG A 455 -11.49 -6.64 -25.28
CA ARG A 455 -10.42 -5.64 -25.35
C ARG A 455 -9.08 -6.24 -25.77
N LEU A 456 -8.69 -7.39 -25.21
CA LEU A 456 -7.43 -8.05 -25.58
C LEU A 456 -7.45 -8.52 -27.05
N CYS A 457 -8.56 -9.13 -27.49
CA CYS A 457 -8.73 -9.57 -28.88
C CYS A 457 -8.78 -8.39 -29.85
N ASP A 458 -9.46 -7.29 -29.53
CA ASP A 458 -9.52 -6.08 -30.35
C ASP A 458 -8.14 -5.46 -30.53
N VAL A 459 -7.35 -5.37 -29.45
CA VAL A 459 -5.95 -4.90 -29.52
C VAL A 459 -5.12 -5.82 -30.40
N ALA A 460 -5.28 -7.14 -30.28
CA ALA A 460 -4.57 -8.10 -31.13
C ALA A 460 -4.94 -7.96 -32.61
N LYS A 461 -6.25 -7.89 -32.93
CA LYS A 461 -6.76 -7.67 -34.29
C LYS A 461 -6.17 -6.40 -34.93
N ALA A 462 -6.06 -5.33 -34.16
CA ALA A 462 -5.52 -4.04 -34.62
C ALA A 462 -3.98 -3.98 -34.71
N SER A 463 -3.26 -5.03 -34.29
CA SER A 463 -1.80 -5.08 -34.24
C SER A 463 -1.20 -5.94 -35.35
N PRO A 464 0.12 -5.91 -35.60
CA PRO A 464 0.81 -6.92 -36.42
C PRO A 464 1.06 -8.24 -35.68
N GLY A 465 0.88 -8.28 -34.36
CA GLY A 465 1.13 -9.45 -33.53
C GLY A 465 0.02 -10.50 -33.55
N GLN A 466 0.17 -11.51 -32.70
CA GLN A 466 -0.80 -12.58 -32.51
C GLN A 466 -1.10 -12.78 -31.03
N LEU A 467 -2.36 -13.06 -30.70
CA LEU A 467 -2.82 -13.43 -29.38
C LEU A 467 -3.18 -14.92 -29.35
N ILE A 468 -2.71 -15.64 -28.32
CA ILE A 468 -3.07 -17.02 -27.99
C ILE A 468 -3.59 -17.04 -26.56
N PHE A 469 -4.65 -17.79 -26.27
CA PHE A 469 -5.28 -17.80 -24.94
C PHE A 469 -6.04 -19.10 -24.69
N PRO A 470 -6.29 -19.47 -23.41
CA PRO A 470 -7.04 -20.67 -23.10
C PRO A 470 -8.54 -20.47 -23.34
N LEU A 471 -9.19 -21.53 -23.82
CA LEU A 471 -10.63 -21.63 -24.03
C LEU A 471 -11.22 -22.82 -23.26
N ALA A 472 -12.46 -22.68 -22.82
CA ALA A 472 -13.22 -23.76 -22.20
C ALA A 472 -13.73 -24.83 -23.20
N LYS A 473 -13.77 -24.50 -24.49
CA LYS A 473 -14.18 -25.38 -25.60
C LYS A 473 -13.37 -25.07 -26.86
N PRO A 474 -13.28 -25.97 -27.85
CA PRO A 474 -12.53 -25.71 -29.08
C PRO A 474 -13.00 -24.44 -29.78
N GLN A 475 -12.08 -23.62 -30.29
CA GLN A 475 -12.43 -22.34 -30.94
C GLN A 475 -13.40 -22.51 -32.12
N ALA A 476 -13.27 -23.60 -32.88
CA ALA A 476 -14.17 -23.94 -33.98
C ALA A 476 -15.63 -24.20 -33.56
N GLN A 477 -15.88 -24.42 -32.26
CA GLN A 477 -17.23 -24.60 -31.68
C GLN A 477 -17.78 -23.31 -31.05
N CYS A 478 -17.07 -22.19 -31.19
CA CYS A 478 -17.59 -20.89 -30.79
C CYS A 478 -18.49 -20.33 -31.88
N LEU A 479 -19.71 -19.92 -31.53
CA LEU A 479 -20.73 -19.44 -32.48
C LEU A 479 -20.36 -18.09 -33.11
N ASN A 480 -19.66 -17.24 -32.37
CA ASN A 480 -19.22 -15.91 -32.78
C ASN A 480 -18.16 -15.39 -31.78
N ASP A 481 -17.62 -14.19 -32.05
CA ASP A 481 -16.62 -13.54 -31.19
C ASP A 481 -17.08 -13.37 -29.74
N ASN A 482 -18.37 -13.07 -29.49
CA ASN A 482 -18.87 -12.90 -28.12
C ASN A 482 -18.87 -14.24 -27.36
N ASP A 483 -19.34 -15.32 -27.99
CA ASP A 483 -19.28 -16.67 -27.42
C ASP A 483 -17.82 -17.10 -27.16
N MET A 484 -16.90 -16.77 -28.08
CA MET A 484 -15.47 -16.98 -27.85
C MET A 484 -14.97 -16.20 -26.62
N HIS A 485 -15.29 -14.90 -26.50
CA HIS A 485 -14.89 -14.08 -25.35
C HIS A 485 -15.45 -14.59 -24.02
N GLU A 486 -16.67 -15.11 -23.99
CA GLU A 486 -17.30 -15.68 -22.80
C GLU A 486 -16.64 -16.99 -22.35
N ASN A 487 -16.11 -17.77 -23.28
CA ASN A 487 -15.40 -19.02 -23.03
C ASN A 487 -13.88 -18.83 -22.87
N SER A 488 -13.39 -17.59 -22.91
CA SER A 488 -11.96 -17.26 -22.82
C SER A 488 -11.47 -17.10 -21.38
N GLY A 489 -10.24 -17.52 -21.15
CA GLY A 489 -9.49 -17.28 -19.93
C GLY A 489 -9.52 -18.43 -18.93
N CYS A 490 -8.83 -18.23 -17.81
CA CYS A 490 -8.60 -19.23 -16.79
C CYS A 490 -8.32 -18.57 -15.44
N ASP A 491 -8.69 -19.21 -14.32
CA ASP A 491 -8.44 -18.67 -12.98
C ASP A 491 -7.13 -19.24 -12.42
N LEU A 492 -6.05 -18.46 -12.46
CA LEU A 492 -4.72 -18.89 -12.02
C LEU A 492 -4.69 -19.42 -10.58
N MET A 493 -5.50 -18.87 -9.67
CA MET A 493 -5.49 -19.32 -8.27
C MET A 493 -6.24 -20.64 -8.10
N LYS A 494 -7.19 -20.96 -8.99
CA LYS A 494 -8.03 -22.17 -8.92
C LYS A 494 -7.58 -23.30 -9.85
N GLN A 495 -6.94 -22.96 -10.97
CA GLN A 495 -6.62 -23.90 -12.05
C GLN A 495 -5.12 -23.88 -12.46
N PRO A 496 -4.15 -23.78 -11.53
CA PRO A 496 -2.73 -23.70 -11.90
C PRO A 496 -2.22 -24.97 -12.61
N GLY A 497 -2.78 -26.13 -12.31
CA GLY A 497 -2.41 -27.40 -12.93
C GLY A 497 -2.85 -27.46 -14.39
N GLU A 498 -4.10 -27.12 -14.68
CA GLU A 498 -4.66 -27.10 -16.03
C GLU A 498 -3.96 -26.06 -16.90
N ILE A 499 -3.64 -24.89 -16.35
CA ILE A 499 -2.87 -23.85 -17.05
C ILE A 499 -1.48 -24.36 -17.40
N ALA A 500 -0.77 -24.97 -16.45
CA ALA A 500 0.57 -25.50 -16.69
C ALA A 500 0.57 -26.62 -17.74
N ASN A 501 -0.42 -27.52 -17.70
CA ASN A 501 -0.57 -28.59 -18.70
C ASN A 501 -0.82 -28.00 -20.10
N TRP A 502 -1.75 -27.05 -20.22
CA TRP A 502 -2.04 -26.35 -21.48
C TRP A 502 -0.79 -25.65 -22.04
N LEU A 503 -0.07 -24.89 -21.21
CA LEU A 503 1.13 -24.19 -21.63
C LEU A 503 2.23 -25.14 -22.09
N CYS A 504 2.46 -26.26 -21.39
CA CYS A 504 3.45 -27.25 -21.80
C CYS A 504 3.09 -27.90 -23.14
N THR A 505 1.81 -28.26 -23.34
CA THR A 505 1.34 -28.81 -24.62
C THR A 505 1.48 -27.80 -25.75
N TRP A 506 1.07 -26.55 -25.53
CA TRP A 506 1.25 -25.48 -26.52
C TRP A 506 2.73 -25.25 -26.83
N GLN A 507 3.59 -25.17 -25.81
CA GLN A 507 5.01 -24.89 -25.99
C GLN A 507 5.74 -26.00 -26.77
N ALA A 508 5.30 -27.25 -26.65
CA ALA A 508 5.85 -28.37 -27.40
C ALA A 508 5.63 -28.25 -28.91
N THR A 509 4.66 -27.44 -29.35
CA THR A 509 4.40 -27.18 -30.78
C THR A 509 5.37 -26.19 -31.42
N LEU A 510 6.17 -25.48 -30.60
CA LEU A 510 7.04 -24.41 -31.08
C LEU A 510 8.36 -24.95 -31.65
N PRO A 511 8.90 -24.35 -32.72
CA PRO A 511 10.20 -24.74 -33.26
C PRO A 511 11.32 -24.52 -32.24
N SER A 512 12.45 -25.21 -32.42
CA SER A 512 13.62 -25.09 -31.53
C SER A 512 14.21 -23.68 -31.51
N SER A 513 14.08 -22.94 -32.61
CA SER A 513 14.51 -21.53 -32.75
C SER A 513 13.60 -20.52 -32.04
N ALA A 514 12.40 -20.93 -31.59
CA ALA A 514 11.46 -20.04 -30.93
C ALA A 514 12.05 -19.46 -29.64
N LYS A 515 11.98 -18.13 -29.51
CA LYS A 515 12.37 -17.40 -28.30
C LYS A 515 11.15 -17.31 -27.39
N VAL A 516 11.14 -18.07 -26.30
CA VAL A 516 10.00 -18.12 -25.38
C VAL A 516 10.35 -17.41 -24.09
N MET A 517 9.46 -16.55 -23.60
CA MET A 517 9.59 -15.82 -22.34
C MET A 517 8.29 -15.97 -21.55
N ILE A 518 8.35 -16.33 -20.27
CA ILE A 518 7.16 -16.33 -19.39
C ILE A 518 7.28 -15.26 -18.31
N GLY A 519 6.32 -14.34 -18.28
CA GLY A 519 6.31 -13.20 -17.39
C GLY A 519 5.14 -13.16 -16.42
N ASN A 520 5.41 -12.80 -15.16
CA ASN A 520 4.37 -12.54 -14.16
C ASN A 520 4.16 -11.03 -13.93
N TYR A 521 3.01 -10.52 -14.37
CA TYR A 521 2.58 -9.12 -14.24
C TYR A 521 1.38 -8.95 -13.31
N THR A 522 0.99 -10.01 -12.61
CA THR A 522 -0.19 -10.00 -11.76
C THR A 522 0.06 -9.30 -10.43
N TYR A 523 -1.01 -8.69 -9.91
CA TYR A 523 -1.03 -8.01 -8.62
C TYR A 523 -2.44 -8.09 -8.03
N LEU A 524 -2.52 -8.41 -6.73
CA LEU A 524 -3.74 -8.31 -5.92
C LEU A 524 -3.37 -7.80 -4.52
N ASP A 525 -4.36 -7.37 -3.75
CA ASP A 525 -4.13 -6.92 -2.37
C ASP A 525 -4.14 -8.09 -1.38
N GLY A 526 -3.33 -7.98 -0.32
CA GLY A 526 -3.40 -8.88 0.83
C GLY A 526 -2.97 -10.32 0.53
N ASP A 527 -3.71 -11.29 1.06
CA ASP A 527 -3.43 -12.72 0.96
C ASP A 527 -3.49 -13.25 -0.48
N LEU A 528 -4.39 -12.69 -1.30
CA LEU A 528 -4.57 -13.07 -2.70
C LEU A 528 -3.28 -12.89 -3.53
N HIS A 529 -2.45 -11.89 -3.22
CA HIS A 529 -1.19 -11.68 -3.94
C HIS A 529 -0.22 -12.85 -3.76
N VAL A 530 -0.13 -13.39 -2.54
CA VAL A 530 0.77 -14.51 -2.23
C VAL A 530 0.29 -15.78 -2.92
N LYS A 531 -1.02 -16.04 -2.91
CA LYS A 531 -1.65 -17.16 -3.63
C LYS A 531 -1.38 -17.07 -5.14
N LEU A 532 -1.55 -15.88 -5.70
CA LEU A 532 -1.32 -15.62 -7.11
C LEU A 532 0.17 -15.76 -7.50
N ALA A 533 1.09 -15.28 -6.65
CA ALA A 533 2.52 -15.46 -6.84
C ALA A 533 2.94 -16.94 -6.79
N LEU A 534 2.34 -17.73 -5.89
CA LEU A 534 2.58 -19.18 -5.80
C LEU A 534 2.12 -19.92 -7.07
N CYS A 535 0.90 -19.66 -7.52
CA CYS A 535 0.36 -20.30 -8.72
C CYS A 535 1.11 -19.88 -10.00
N ALA A 536 1.54 -18.62 -10.08
CA ALA A 536 2.40 -18.16 -11.16
C ALA A 536 3.78 -18.84 -11.13
N ASP A 537 4.38 -18.98 -9.94
CA ASP A 537 5.65 -19.70 -9.76
C ASP A 537 5.57 -21.14 -10.27
N TYR A 538 4.45 -21.82 -9.96
CA TYR A 538 4.16 -23.16 -10.44
C TYR A 538 4.15 -23.27 -11.97
N CYS A 539 3.42 -22.38 -12.64
CA CYS A 539 3.37 -22.36 -14.10
C CYS A 539 4.75 -22.05 -14.72
N ILE A 540 5.49 -21.10 -14.15
CA ILE A 540 6.85 -20.74 -14.58
C ILE A 540 7.78 -21.94 -14.47
N GLN A 541 7.80 -22.61 -13.31
CA GLN A 541 8.65 -23.77 -13.06
C GLN A 541 8.32 -24.93 -14.01
N ARG A 542 7.03 -25.23 -14.23
CA ARG A 542 6.60 -26.31 -15.13
C ARG A 542 7.02 -26.04 -16.57
N LEU A 543 6.83 -24.81 -17.04
CA LEU A 543 7.21 -24.43 -18.41
C LEU A 543 8.73 -24.41 -18.61
N ARG A 544 9.49 -23.92 -17.62
CA ARG A 544 10.96 -23.98 -17.59
C ARG A 544 11.49 -25.41 -17.64
N LYS A 545 10.87 -26.32 -16.89
CA LYS A 545 11.22 -27.74 -16.89
C LYS A 545 10.93 -28.39 -18.25
N ALA A 546 9.82 -28.03 -18.91
CA ALA A 546 9.45 -28.57 -20.22
C ALA A 546 10.35 -28.05 -21.36
N ARG A 547 10.76 -26.77 -21.31
CA ARG A 547 11.67 -26.16 -22.28
C ARG A 547 12.74 -25.30 -21.57
N PRO A 548 13.93 -25.88 -21.31
CA PRO A 548 15.04 -25.18 -20.62
C PRO A 548 15.63 -23.96 -21.34
N SER A 549 15.21 -23.65 -22.57
CA SER A 549 15.54 -22.38 -23.25
C SER A 549 14.57 -21.23 -22.97
N THR A 550 13.45 -21.47 -22.27
CA THR A 550 12.44 -20.44 -21.95
C THR A 550 13.00 -19.42 -20.96
N GLY A 551 13.03 -18.14 -21.29
CA GLY A 551 13.34 -17.08 -20.33
C GLY A 551 12.21 -16.85 -19.33
N VAL A 552 12.51 -16.17 -18.22
CA VAL A 552 11.48 -15.71 -17.26
C VAL A 552 11.53 -14.19 -17.09
N ALA A 553 10.37 -13.58 -16.84
CA ALA A 553 10.25 -12.15 -16.66
C ALA A 553 9.45 -11.76 -15.40
N PHE A 554 9.91 -10.73 -14.71
CA PHE A 554 9.27 -10.18 -13.52
C PHE A 554 9.35 -8.67 -13.53
N LEU A 555 8.24 -8.01 -13.22
CA LEU A 555 8.24 -6.58 -12.96
C LEU A 555 8.58 -6.33 -11.48
N CYS A 556 9.88 -6.10 -11.21
CA CYS A 556 10.38 -5.84 -9.88
C CYS A 556 9.91 -4.47 -9.39
N THR A 557 9.37 -4.42 -8.17
CA THR A 557 8.91 -3.17 -7.55
C THR A 557 10.09 -2.34 -7.06
N PRO A 558 10.05 -1.00 -7.17
CA PRO A 558 11.04 -0.15 -6.52
C PRO A 558 10.91 -0.17 -4.99
N THR A 559 9.79 -0.67 -4.46
CA THR A 559 9.49 -0.68 -3.02
C THR A 559 9.91 -1.97 -2.31
N ASP A 560 11.06 -2.54 -2.67
CA ASP A 560 11.69 -3.72 -2.05
C ASP A 560 13.18 -3.45 -1.83
N ILE A 561 13.87 -4.38 -1.17
CA ILE A 561 15.32 -4.32 -0.95
C ILE A 561 16.04 -4.86 -2.18
N HIS A 562 16.90 -4.03 -2.76
CA HIS A 562 17.69 -4.33 -3.96
C HIS A 562 19.17 -4.08 -3.75
N VAL A 563 20.01 -4.85 -4.45
CA VAL A 563 21.41 -4.48 -4.65
C VAL A 563 21.43 -3.27 -5.58
N CYS A 564 22.23 -2.25 -5.23
CA CYS A 564 22.42 -1.06 -6.06
C CYS A 564 23.85 -0.98 -6.59
N THR A 565 24.07 -0.10 -7.58
CA THR A 565 25.39 0.20 -8.13
C THR A 565 26.23 1.03 -7.15
N SER A 566 27.56 1.02 -7.30
CA SER A 566 28.46 1.83 -6.47
C SER A 566 28.19 3.31 -6.66
N GLU A 567 27.86 3.69 -7.89
CA GLU A 567 27.53 5.03 -8.34
C GLU A 567 26.21 5.49 -7.69
N SER A 568 25.20 4.61 -7.62
CA SER A 568 23.96 4.90 -6.92
C SER A 568 24.16 5.11 -5.41
N ASP A 569 24.90 4.23 -4.73
CA ASP A 569 25.21 4.39 -3.30
C ASP A 569 26.05 5.67 -3.04
N ALA A 570 27.03 5.97 -3.88
CA ALA A 570 27.84 7.18 -3.79
C ALA A 570 26.98 8.44 -3.97
N ALA A 571 26.07 8.46 -4.96
CA ALA A 571 25.14 9.57 -5.17
C ALA A 571 24.19 9.76 -3.98
N ALA A 572 23.63 8.67 -3.43
CA ALA A 572 22.77 8.75 -2.25
C ALA A 572 23.51 9.32 -1.02
N ARG A 573 24.79 8.96 -0.84
CA ARG A 573 25.66 9.53 0.21
C ARG A 573 25.97 10.99 -0.03
N ALA A 574 26.32 11.36 -1.26
CA ALA A 574 26.61 12.74 -1.64
C ALA A 574 25.38 13.64 -1.45
N ASN A 575 24.19 13.16 -1.80
CA ASN A 575 22.93 13.88 -1.65
C ASN A 575 22.48 14.03 -0.19
N TYR A 576 23.05 13.29 0.75
CA TYR A 576 22.63 13.32 2.15
C TYR A 576 23.04 14.64 2.82
N GLY A 577 22.03 15.48 3.11
CA GLY A 577 22.24 16.82 3.67
C GLY A 577 22.46 17.93 2.64
N MET A 578 22.30 17.66 1.34
CA MET A 578 22.35 18.66 0.27
C MET A 578 21.00 19.35 -0.02
N GLY A 579 20.00 19.22 0.85
CA GLY A 579 18.65 19.79 0.70
C GLY A 579 18.60 21.33 0.79
N PHE A 580 17.83 21.90 1.72
CA PHE A 580 17.68 23.35 1.93
C PHE A 580 18.97 24.06 2.43
N GLY A 581 20.14 23.64 1.96
CA GLY A 581 21.45 24.15 2.32
C GLY A 581 21.91 23.75 3.72
N SER A 582 23.05 24.31 4.11
CA SER A 582 23.74 24.18 5.41
C SER A 582 22.90 24.51 6.65
N MET A 583 21.62 24.87 6.50
CA MET A 583 20.69 25.20 7.59
C MET A 583 20.19 23.99 8.39
N GLY A 584 20.38 22.76 7.92
CA GLY A 584 20.06 21.55 8.69
C GLY A 584 18.57 21.29 8.95
N LEU A 585 17.66 21.90 8.18
CA LEU A 585 16.20 21.74 8.31
C LEU A 585 15.75 20.27 8.22
N GLU A 586 16.46 19.44 7.45
CA GLU A 586 16.19 18.00 7.34
C GLU A 586 16.49 17.26 8.64
N LYS A 587 17.57 17.66 9.36
CA LYS A 587 17.87 17.16 10.70
C LYS A 587 16.82 17.61 11.70
N ILE A 588 16.34 18.85 11.60
CA ILE A 588 15.26 19.38 12.43
C ILE A 588 13.97 18.59 12.19
N ALA A 589 13.58 18.35 10.93
CA ALA A 589 12.39 17.56 10.59
C ALA A 589 12.50 16.12 11.11
N ASN A 590 13.67 15.48 10.98
CA ASN A 590 13.92 14.16 11.55
C ASN A 590 13.77 14.18 13.08
N VAL A 591 14.41 15.12 13.78
CA VAL A 591 14.34 15.25 15.25
C VAL A 591 12.92 15.53 15.73
N LEU A 592 12.23 16.51 15.13
CA LEU A 592 10.85 16.88 15.49
C LEU A 592 9.84 15.75 15.23
N SER A 593 10.10 14.90 14.23
CA SER A 593 9.27 13.72 13.96
C SER A 593 9.55 12.52 14.90
N GLY A 594 10.55 12.64 15.80
CA GLY A 594 11.03 11.54 16.62
C GLY A 594 11.77 10.46 15.81
N GLY A 595 12.51 10.88 14.79
CA GLY A 595 13.31 10.01 13.91
C GLY A 595 12.51 9.28 12.83
N LYS A 596 11.28 9.71 12.53
CA LYS A 596 10.39 9.04 11.57
C LYS A 596 10.53 9.54 10.14
N PHE A 597 10.87 10.81 9.94
CA PHE A 597 11.02 11.43 8.62
C PHE A 597 12.47 11.52 8.19
N LEU A 598 12.73 11.46 6.88
CA LEU A 598 14.07 11.61 6.29
C LEU A 598 15.11 10.66 6.89
N ILE A 599 14.74 9.37 6.95
CA ILE A 599 15.63 8.30 7.41
C ILE A 599 16.59 7.96 6.28
N LYS A 600 17.88 7.87 6.60
CA LYS A 600 18.96 7.53 5.65
C LYS A 600 18.69 6.23 4.87
N ASN A 601 18.92 6.26 3.55
CA ASN A 601 18.66 5.13 2.63
C ASN A 601 19.87 4.26 2.26
N PHE A 602 21.02 4.54 2.85
CA PHE A 602 22.26 3.78 2.64
C PHE A 602 22.75 3.22 3.97
N ASP A 603 23.49 2.12 3.93
CA ASP A 603 24.05 1.47 5.12
C ASP A 603 25.49 1.03 4.83
N LYS A 604 26.15 0.37 5.79
CA LYS A 604 27.42 -0.29 5.53
C LYS A 604 27.24 -1.36 4.43
N PRO A 605 28.16 -1.46 3.46
CA PRO A 605 28.17 -2.56 2.50
C PRO A 605 28.19 -3.92 3.20
N VAL A 606 27.74 -4.95 2.48
CA VAL A 606 27.93 -6.34 2.88
C VAL A 606 29.25 -6.82 2.29
N GLU A 607 30.18 -7.24 3.15
CA GLU A 607 31.42 -7.89 2.73
C GLU A 607 31.09 -9.31 2.27
N ALA A 608 31.00 -9.50 0.95
CA ALA A 608 30.76 -10.79 0.33
C ALA A 608 32.05 -11.60 0.24
N GLY A 609 31.92 -12.92 0.07
CA GLY A 609 33.06 -13.79 -0.23
C GLY A 609 33.92 -13.26 -1.39
N GLY A 610 35.24 -13.37 -1.26
CA GLY A 610 36.18 -12.82 -2.24
C GLY A 610 36.50 -11.33 -2.07
N GLY A 611 36.08 -10.70 -0.96
CA GLY A 611 36.43 -9.30 -0.63
C GLY A 611 35.60 -8.25 -1.37
N LYS A 612 34.48 -8.65 -1.99
CA LYS A 612 33.59 -7.74 -2.74
C LYS A 612 32.60 -7.07 -1.79
N ALA A 613 32.58 -5.74 -1.79
CA ALA A 613 31.62 -4.94 -1.03
C ALA A 613 30.31 -4.71 -1.81
N ILE A 614 29.23 -5.41 -1.44
CA ILE A 614 27.90 -5.30 -2.05
C ILE A 614 27.07 -4.22 -1.34
N LYS A 615 26.52 -3.27 -2.10
CA LYS A 615 25.68 -2.18 -1.57
C LYS A 615 24.21 -2.47 -1.79
N LEU A 616 23.36 -2.00 -0.88
CA LEU A 616 21.93 -2.23 -0.89
C LEU A 616 21.18 -0.92 -0.67
N VAL A 617 20.01 -0.82 -1.29
CA VAL A 617 19.04 0.26 -1.08
C VAL A 617 17.81 -0.29 -0.37
N ASP A 618 17.30 0.46 0.62
CA ASP A 618 16.09 0.11 1.35
C ASP A 618 14.87 0.85 0.78
N GLY A 619 14.34 0.30 -0.31
CA GLY A 619 13.08 0.77 -0.90
C GLY A 619 11.84 0.23 -0.18
N LEU A 620 11.97 -0.63 0.83
CA LEU A 620 10.84 -1.39 1.36
C LEU A 620 9.75 -0.47 1.93
N SER A 621 8.51 -0.66 1.44
CA SER A 621 7.36 0.08 1.97
C SER A 621 6.53 -0.74 2.96
N VAL A 622 6.49 -0.27 4.21
CA VAL A 622 5.72 -0.83 5.33
C VAL A 622 4.22 -0.65 5.13
N ALA A 623 3.83 0.38 4.36
CA ALA A 623 2.45 0.66 3.98
C ALA A 623 1.85 -0.48 3.14
N GLN A 624 2.64 -1.10 2.27
CA GLN A 624 2.22 -2.23 1.43
C GLN A 624 1.95 -3.51 2.25
N GLY A 625 2.61 -3.65 3.41
CA GLY A 625 2.40 -4.75 4.34
C GLY A 625 3.15 -6.05 4.02
N PRO A 626 3.08 -7.04 4.93
CA PRO A 626 3.90 -8.25 4.87
C PRO A 626 3.59 -9.18 3.69
N ASN A 627 2.32 -9.29 3.28
CA ASN A 627 1.94 -10.19 2.18
C ASN A 627 2.44 -9.68 0.83
N TYR A 628 2.43 -8.37 0.62
CA TYR A 628 3.05 -7.73 -0.56
C TYR A 628 4.54 -8.05 -0.62
N ALA A 629 5.26 -7.82 0.49
CA ALA A 629 6.70 -8.07 0.57
C ALA A 629 7.03 -9.55 0.32
N LEU A 630 6.23 -10.47 0.86
CA LEU A 630 6.41 -11.90 0.61
C LEU A 630 6.18 -12.27 -0.86
N ALA A 631 5.08 -11.82 -1.47
CA ALA A 631 4.77 -12.12 -2.87
C ALA A 631 5.86 -11.61 -3.82
N LYS A 632 6.37 -10.39 -3.60
CA LYS A 632 7.49 -9.82 -4.37
C LYS A 632 8.80 -10.56 -4.12
N ARG A 633 9.05 -10.99 -2.87
CA ARG A 633 10.22 -11.79 -2.53
C ARG A 633 10.19 -13.16 -3.20
N MET A 634 9.03 -13.79 -3.33
CA MET A 634 8.87 -15.06 -4.08
C MET A 634 9.24 -14.88 -5.56
N GLN A 635 8.81 -13.77 -6.19
CA GLN A 635 9.21 -13.43 -7.57
C GLN A 635 10.74 -13.28 -7.68
N HIS A 636 11.39 -12.62 -6.72
CA HIS A 636 12.85 -12.52 -6.67
C HIS A 636 13.52 -13.88 -6.45
N TRP A 637 12.97 -14.75 -5.60
CA TRP A 637 13.52 -16.08 -5.36
C TRP A 637 13.49 -16.93 -6.63
N ARG A 638 12.37 -16.91 -7.37
CA ARG A 638 12.30 -17.62 -8.66
C ARG A 638 13.27 -17.06 -9.68
N ALA A 639 13.34 -15.73 -9.81
CA ALA A 639 14.29 -15.07 -10.69
C ALA A 639 15.75 -15.51 -10.41
N GLN A 640 16.15 -15.57 -9.13
CA GLN A 640 17.49 -16.06 -8.75
C GLN A 640 17.68 -17.52 -9.14
N ILE A 641 16.72 -18.39 -8.83
CA ILE A 641 16.82 -19.83 -9.14
C ILE A 641 16.96 -20.08 -10.65
N GLU A 642 16.16 -19.39 -11.47
CA GLU A 642 16.22 -19.57 -12.92
C GLU A 642 17.50 -18.98 -13.53
N PHE A 643 17.99 -17.86 -13.02
CA PHE A 643 19.26 -17.29 -13.47
C PHE A 643 20.44 -18.22 -13.16
N GLU A 644 20.47 -18.78 -11.94
CA GLU A 644 21.46 -19.80 -11.55
C GLU A 644 21.29 -21.12 -12.32
N ALA A 645 20.11 -21.39 -12.87
CA ALA A 645 19.83 -22.53 -13.74
C ALA A 645 20.13 -22.24 -15.24
N GLY A 646 20.71 -21.09 -15.56
CA GLY A 646 21.13 -20.74 -16.92
C GLY A 646 20.05 -20.08 -17.79
N ALA A 647 18.90 -19.72 -17.23
CA ALA A 647 17.85 -19.02 -17.97
C ALA A 647 18.14 -17.53 -18.10
N THR A 648 17.71 -16.91 -19.20
CA THR A 648 17.57 -15.46 -19.26
C THR A 648 16.47 -15.00 -18.31
N VAL A 649 16.76 -14.00 -17.47
CA VAL A 649 15.84 -13.50 -16.45
C VAL A 649 15.64 -11.99 -16.58
N SER A 650 14.56 -11.57 -17.24
CA SER A 650 14.22 -10.14 -17.38
C SER A 650 13.54 -9.63 -16.10
N SER A 651 14.34 -9.05 -15.19
CA SER A 651 13.93 -8.62 -13.85
C SER A 651 14.35 -7.18 -13.54
N MET A 652 13.99 -6.25 -14.41
CA MET A 652 14.26 -4.82 -14.20
C MET A 652 13.39 -4.24 -13.08
N VAL A 653 13.98 -3.35 -12.29
CA VAL A 653 13.28 -2.57 -11.27
C VAL A 653 12.55 -1.41 -11.94
N ALA A 654 11.23 -1.40 -11.83
CA ALA A 654 10.37 -0.38 -12.41
C ALA A 654 10.37 0.91 -11.57
N PRO A 655 10.10 2.08 -12.17
CA PRO A 655 10.02 3.35 -11.44
C PRO A 655 8.71 3.44 -10.64
N SER A 656 8.70 4.33 -9.64
CA SER A 656 7.45 4.80 -9.05
C SER A 656 6.56 5.37 -10.14
N THR A 657 5.40 4.77 -10.35
CA THR A 657 4.52 5.07 -11.48
C THR A 657 3.19 5.63 -10.99
N ALA A 658 2.76 6.75 -11.56
CA ALA A 658 1.49 7.40 -11.28
C ALA A 658 0.31 6.68 -11.98
N THR A 659 0.00 5.46 -11.55
CA THR A 659 -1.20 4.75 -12.02
C THR A 659 -2.47 5.34 -11.39
N ILE A 660 -3.60 5.18 -12.07
CA ILE A 660 -4.93 5.56 -11.53
C ILE A 660 -5.16 4.93 -10.15
N SER A 661 -4.76 3.68 -9.96
CA SER A 661 -4.88 2.95 -8.69
C SER A 661 -4.01 3.50 -7.56
N VAL A 662 -3.01 4.35 -7.83
CA VAL A 662 -2.20 5.02 -6.81
C VAL A 662 -2.68 6.45 -6.59
N ILE A 663 -2.82 7.23 -7.67
CA ILE A 663 -3.12 8.67 -7.58
C ILE A 663 -4.55 9.00 -7.18
N HIS A 664 -5.49 8.03 -7.22
CA HIS A 664 -6.84 8.23 -6.67
C HIS A 664 -6.82 8.59 -5.18
N ASN A 665 -5.75 8.20 -4.46
CA ASN A 665 -5.48 8.66 -3.12
C ASN A 665 -4.71 9.99 -3.17
N LYS A 666 -5.39 11.08 -2.80
CA LYS A 666 -4.85 12.44 -2.85
C LYS A 666 -3.56 12.62 -2.05
N THR A 667 -3.39 11.91 -0.94
CA THR A 667 -2.17 12.01 -0.13
C THR A 667 -0.96 11.48 -0.90
N PHE A 668 -1.10 10.37 -1.64
CA PHE A 668 -0.04 9.86 -2.51
C PHE A 668 0.24 10.81 -3.68
N ALA A 669 -0.81 11.37 -4.30
CA ALA A 669 -0.66 12.36 -5.35
C ALA A 669 0.14 13.60 -4.87
N TRP A 670 -0.16 14.13 -3.68
CA TRP A 670 0.58 15.26 -3.10
C TRP A 670 2.02 14.90 -2.75
N ALA A 671 2.25 13.72 -2.18
CA ALA A 671 3.60 13.23 -1.94
C ALA A 671 4.41 13.15 -3.24
N TYR A 672 3.84 12.58 -4.31
CA TYR A 672 4.48 12.52 -5.63
C TYR A 672 4.80 13.90 -6.20
N GLY A 673 3.98 14.92 -5.90
CA GLY A 673 4.27 16.30 -6.31
C GLY A 673 5.53 16.90 -5.67
N GLY A 674 5.88 16.51 -4.44
CA GLY A 674 7.10 16.99 -3.77
C GLY A 674 8.33 16.10 -3.93
N MET A 675 8.15 14.85 -4.37
CA MET A 675 9.24 13.89 -4.55
C MET A 675 10.36 14.34 -5.53
N PRO A 676 10.13 15.18 -6.56
CA PRO A 676 11.21 15.73 -7.39
C PRO A 676 12.29 16.48 -6.61
N TYR A 677 11.95 17.06 -5.43
CA TYR A 677 12.94 17.65 -4.53
C TYR A 677 13.99 16.62 -4.09
N PHE A 678 13.59 15.38 -3.87
CA PHE A 678 14.47 14.26 -3.51
C PHE A 678 15.02 13.51 -4.74
N LYS A 679 15.06 14.17 -5.92
CA LYS A 679 15.58 13.63 -7.19
C LYS A 679 14.79 12.46 -7.77
N PHE A 680 13.54 12.29 -7.36
CA PHE A 680 12.66 11.31 -7.99
C PHE A 680 12.06 11.87 -9.28
N GLU A 681 11.99 11.04 -10.31
CA GLU A 681 11.07 11.24 -11.43
C GLU A 681 9.96 10.20 -11.32
N ILE A 682 8.73 10.68 -11.11
CA ILE A 682 7.55 9.80 -11.08
C ILE A 682 7.10 9.59 -12.52
N PHE A 683 7.05 8.34 -12.97
CA PHE A 683 6.72 8.07 -14.37
C PHE A 683 5.20 8.05 -14.56
N LYS A 684 4.75 8.49 -15.74
CA LYS A 684 3.38 8.23 -16.21
C LYS A 684 3.25 6.76 -16.62
N GLN A 685 2.04 6.20 -16.50
CA GLN A 685 1.81 4.77 -16.73
C GLN A 685 2.22 4.35 -18.15
N GLU A 686 1.91 5.16 -19.16
CA GLU A 686 2.22 4.90 -20.56
C GLU A 686 3.74 4.88 -20.80
N THR A 687 4.47 5.79 -20.17
CA THR A 687 5.94 5.85 -20.23
C THR A 687 6.54 4.61 -19.58
N THR A 688 6.10 4.23 -18.37
CA THR A 688 6.61 3.02 -17.71
C THR A 688 6.33 1.78 -18.54
N ASN A 689 5.10 1.63 -19.07
CA ASN A 689 4.73 0.47 -19.88
C ASN A 689 5.63 0.33 -21.12
N ALA A 690 5.91 1.43 -21.80
CA ALA A 690 6.82 1.42 -22.94
C ALA A 690 8.25 1.08 -22.47
N VAL A 691 8.84 1.81 -21.51
CA VAL A 691 10.22 1.55 -21.06
C VAL A 691 10.42 0.11 -20.57
N MET A 692 9.48 -0.44 -19.79
CA MET A 692 9.56 -1.82 -19.31
C MET A 692 9.39 -2.86 -20.43
N ALA A 693 8.53 -2.57 -21.42
CA ALA A 693 8.41 -3.42 -22.60
C ALA A 693 9.71 -3.42 -23.43
N ALA A 694 10.39 -2.28 -23.56
CA ALA A 694 11.67 -2.19 -24.24
C ALA A 694 12.71 -3.10 -23.57
N MET A 695 12.81 -3.05 -22.23
CA MET A 695 13.74 -3.91 -21.48
C MET A 695 13.44 -5.39 -21.70
N LEU A 696 12.17 -5.78 -21.63
CA LEU A 696 11.76 -7.16 -21.89
C LEU A 696 12.14 -7.63 -23.31
N MET A 697 11.89 -6.80 -24.32
CA MET A 697 12.24 -7.11 -25.71
C MET A 697 13.74 -7.23 -25.88
N HIS A 698 14.51 -6.28 -25.31
CA HIS A 698 15.95 -6.34 -25.29
C HIS A 698 16.44 -7.67 -24.69
N ASP A 699 15.96 -8.05 -23.51
CA ASP A 699 16.44 -9.27 -22.85
C ASP A 699 16.01 -10.54 -23.58
N THR A 700 14.85 -10.51 -24.24
CA THR A 700 14.35 -11.63 -25.06
C THR A 700 15.19 -11.81 -26.33
N LEU A 701 15.66 -10.71 -26.94
CA LEU A 701 16.29 -10.72 -28.26
C LEU A 701 17.82 -10.64 -28.22
N ASN A 702 18.40 -9.96 -27.22
CA ASN A 702 19.82 -9.69 -27.11
C ASN A 702 20.49 -10.63 -26.09
N THR A 703 21.24 -11.60 -26.61
CA THR A 703 21.97 -12.56 -25.77
C THR A 703 23.21 -11.96 -25.09
N LYS A 704 23.60 -10.72 -25.38
CA LYS A 704 24.78 -10.04 -24.82
C LYS A 704 24.47 -9.14 -23.60
N GLY A 705 23.21 -9.09 -23.17
CA GLY A 705 22.76 -8.30 -22.03
C GLY A 705 23.05 -8.93 -20.67
N PRO A 706 22.89 -8.16 -19.57
CA PRO A 706 23.19 -8.62 -18.21
C PRO A 706 22.23 -9.68 -17.69
N LYS A 707 21.02 -9.76 -18.26
CA LYS A 707 19.98 -10.72 -17.87
C LYS A 707 20.21 -12.12 -18.39
N ASN A 708 21.18 -12.31 -19.28
CA ASN A 708 21.64 -13.63 -19.71
C ASN A 708 22.85 -14.06 -18.85
N PRO A 709 22.76 -15.19 -18.12
CA PRO A 709 23.80 -15.64 -17.19
C PRO A 709 25.14 -15.95 -17.87
N ALA A 710 25.17 -16.19 -19.19
CA ALA A 710 26.41 -16.32 -19.95
C ALA A 710 27.29 -15.06 -19.88
N ASN A 711 26.71 -13.88 -19.61
CA ASN A 711 27.44 -12.62 -19.52
C ASN A 711 27.77 -12.20 -18.08
N ARG A 712 27.55 -13.07 -17.08
CA ARG A 712 27.68 -12.69 -15.66
C ARG A 712 29.04 -12.07 -15.32
N ALA A 713 30.12 -12.57 -15.91
CA ALA A 713 31.48 -12.04 -15.70
C ALA A 713 31.62 -10.61 -16.24
N LYS A 714 31.08 -10.34 -17.44
CA LYS A 714 31.11 -9.00 -18.07
C LYS A 714 30.41 -7.95 -17.19
N PHE A 715 29.34 -8.33 -16.49
CA PHE A 715 28.54 -7.42 -15.67
C PHE A 715 28.83 -7.53 -14.17
N ASN A 716 29.89 -8.25 -13.78
CA ASN A 716 30.29 -8.45 -12.39
C ASN A 716 29.13 -8.97 -11.50
N ILE A 717 28.45 -10.03 -11.95
CA ILE A 717 27.35 -10.70 -11.24
C ILE A 717 27.89 -12.01 -10.66
N ASP A 718 28.38 -11.95 -9.42
CA ASP A 718 28.91 -13.12 -8.70
C ASP A 718 27.82 -13.77 -7.85
N ASN A 719 26.96 -12.93 -7.26
CA ASN A 719 25.77 -13.35 -6.53
C ASN A 719 24.51 -13.01 -7.35
N SER A 720 23.54 -13.93 -7.47
CA SER A 720 22.31 -13.70 -8.23
C SER A 720 21.44 -12.56 -7.70
N LEU A 721 21.62 -12.09 -6.47
CA LEU A 721 20.99 -10.85 -5.98
C LEU A 721 21.50 -9.60 -6.71
N GLU A 722 22.70 -9.63 -7.28
CA GLU A 722 23.24 -8.53 -8.07
C GLU A 722 22.55 -8.39 -9.43
N LEU A 723 21.84 -9.43 -9.90
CA LEU A 723 21.05 -9.38 -11.13
C LEU A 723 20.08 -8.19 -11.13
N PHE A 724 19.46 -7.89 -9.98
CA PHE A 724 18.45 -6.85 -9.85
C PHE A 724 19.03 -5.44 -9.95
N ARG A 725 20.36 -5.26 -9.80
CA ARG A 725 21.04 -3.96 -9.96
C ARG A 725 21.21 -3.53 -11.41
N THR A 726 21.05 -4.46 -12.34
CA THR A 726 21.25 -4.24 -13.78
C THR A 726 19.97 -3.82 -14.47
N GLN A 727 20.09 -2.93 -15.45
CA GLN A 727 19.00 -2.33 -16.22
C GLN A 727 17.87 -1.74 -15.34
N ALA A 728 18.22 -1.19 -14.18
CA ALA A 728 17.23 -0.65 -13.26
C ALA A 728 16.72 0.71 -13.73
N VAL A 729 15.39 0.89 -13.73
CA VAL A 729 14.69 2.13 -14.08
C VAL A 729 14.05 2.67 -12.81
N HIS A 730 14.84 2.85 -11.76
CA HIS A 730 14.35 3.07 -10.40
C HIS A 730 13.79 4.49 -10.15
N GLY A 731 13.72 5.35 -11.18
CA GLY A 731 13.12 6.68 -11.11
C GLY A 731 13.82 7.64 -10.14
N GLY A 732 15.13 7.48 -9.95
CA GLY A 732 15.91 8.25 -8.96
C GLY A 732 15.94 7.69 -7.54
N LEU A 733 15.09 6.70 -7.20
CA LEU A 733 14.98 6.16 -5.83
C LEU A 733 16.32 5.73 -5.24
N TRP A 734 17.18 5.09 -6.04
CA TRP A 734 18.46 4.55 -5.55
C TRP A 734 19.51 5.61 -5.25
N ARG A 735 19.35 6.80 -5.84
CA ARG A 735 20.20 7.96 -5.63
C ARG A 735 19.61 8.94 -4.61
N SER A 736 18.39 8.66 -4.10
CA SER A 736 17.78 9.41 -3.01
C SER A 736 18.51 9.11 -1.69
N PRO A 737 18.87 10.15 -0.91
CA PRO A 737 19.51 9.99 0.39
C PRO A 737 18.59 9.39 1.46
N TYR A 738 17.27 9.42 1.23
CA TYR A 738 16.25 9.05 2.21
C TYR A 738 15.36 7.90 1.75
N LYS A 739 14.98 7.05 2.70
CA LYS A 739 14.07 5.91 2.48
C LYS A 739 12.72 6.43 1.99
N VAL A 740 12.14 5.74 1.01
CA VAL A 740 10.86 6.14 0.39
C VAL A 740 9.72 6.31 1.40
N ASP A 741 9.67 5.46 2.43
CA ASP A 741 8.67 5.51 3.50
C ASP A 741 8.86 6.68 4.49
N SER A 742 9.96 7.41 4.38
CA SER A 742 10.28 8.53 5.28
C SER A 742 10.19 9.90 4.60
N VAL A 743 9.92 9.93 3.30
CA VAL A 743 9.81 11.18 2.51
C VAL A 743 8.39 11.56 2.16
N GLY A 744 7.39 10.67 2.33
CA GLY A 744 6.03 10.88 1.84
C GLY A 744 5.35 12.15 2.39
N GLU A 745 5.26 12.27 3.71
CA GLU A 745 4.66 13.42 4.39
C GLU A 745 5.45 14.70 4.15
N VAL A 746 6.79 14.61 4.17
CA VAL A 746 7.66 15.75 3.89
C VAL A 746 7.48 16.24 2.46
N SER A 747 7.34 15.33 1.50
CA SER A 747 7.10 15.66 0.09
C SER A 747 5.74 16.34 -0.09
N ALA A 748 4.70 15.87 0.60
CA ALA A 748 3.40 16.54 0.57
C ALA A 748 3.50 17.98 1.14
N LEU A 749 4.26 18.20 2.21
CA LEU A 749 4.51 19.54 2.75
C LEU A 749 5.28 20.43 1.77
N ILE A 750 6.33 19.89 1.13
CA ILE A 750 7.11 20.60 0.10
C ILE A 750 6.20 21.04 -1.06
N TYR A 751 5.33 20.14 -1.52
CA TYR A 751 4.35 20.44 -2.57
C TYR A 751 3.44 21.63 -2.18
N PHE A 752 2.84 21.61 -0.99
CA PHE A 752 1.98 22.71 -0.55
C PHE A 752 2.74 23.99 -0.26
N ALA A 753 3.97 23.92 0.26
CA ALA A 753 4.84 25.07 0.43
C ALA A 753 5.16 25.73 -0.93
N GLY A 754 5.43 24.94 -1.97
CA GLY A 754 5.63 25.43 -3.33
C GLY A 754 4.40 26.15 -3.90
N ILE A 755 3.19 25.68 -3.58
CA ILE A 755 1.93 26.36 -3.95
C ILE A 755 1.77 27.68 -3.18
N ALA A 756 2.11 27.71 -1.90
CA ALA A 756 1.92 28.88 -1.04
C ALA A 756 2.97 29.98 -1.27
N MET A 757 4.18 29.62 -1.71
CA MET A 757 5.32 30.55 -1.83
C MET A 757 5.03 31.81 -2.68
N PRO A 758 4.40 31.73 -3.87
CA PRO A 758 4.08 32.92 -4.66
C PRO A 758 3.11 33.87 -3.94
N TYR A 759 2.17 33.34 -3.14
CA TYR A 759 1.22 34.14 -2.37
C TYR A 759 1.89 34.79 -1.16
N LEU A 760 2.80 34.07 -0.49
CA LEU A 760 3.59 34.63 0.62
C LEU A 760 4.55 35.72 0.14
N LEU A 761 5.20 35.53 -1.02
CA LEU A 761 6.02 36.55 -1.68
C LEU A 761 5.17 37.74 -2.14
N GLY A 762 3.96 37.51 -2.64
CA GLY A 762 3.00 38.57 -2.99
C GLY A 762 2.54 39.37 -1.76
N LEU A 763 2.25 38.70 -0.64
CA LEU A 763 1.88 39.34 0.63
C LEU A 763 3.04 40.13 1.24
N THR A 764 4.27 39.61 1.18
CA THR A 764 5.45 40.36 1.62
C THR A 764 5.74 41.52 0.69
N ALA A 765 5.67 41.36 -0.63
CA ALA A 765 5.82 42.47 -1.57
C ALA A 765 4.74 43.55 -1.36
N PHE A 766 3.49 43.17 -1.12
CA PHE A 766 2.40 44.08 -0.79
C PHE A 766 2.62 44.76 0.56
N GLY A 767 3.03 44.02 1.59
CA GLY A 767 3.36 44.57 2.91
C GLY A 767 4.57 45.52 2.87
N THR A 768 5.58 45.23 2.04
CA THR A 768 6.74 46.09 1.85
C THR A 768 6.35 47.34 1.06
N ALA A 769 5.52 47.20 0.00
CA ALA A 769 4.99 48.34 -0.75
C ALA A 769 4.08 49.23 0.11
N ALA A 770 3.23 48.63 0.96
CA ALA A 770 2.39 49.35 1.91
C ALA A 770 3.23 50.06 2.98
N ALA A 771 4.29 49.43 3.48
CA ALA A 771 5.22 50.04 4.43
C ALA A 771 6.05 51.18 3.82
N VAL A 772 6.45 51.07 2.55
CA VAL A 772 7.12 52.15 1.80
C VAL A 772 6.14 53.30 1.50
N TYR A 773 4.88 53.00 1.17
CA TYR A 773 3.85 54.01 0.97
C TYR A 773 3.51 54.77 2.26
N THR A 774 3.48 54.10 3.41
CA THR A 774 3.24 54.74 4.71
C THR A 774 4.47 55.47 5.28
N SER A 775 5.69 55.14 4.85
CA SER A 775 6.92 55.84 5.25
C SER A 775 7.34 56.97 4.30
N GLY A 776 6.74 57.07 3.11
CA GLY A 776 6.89 58.20 2.18
C GLY A 776 5.90 59.34 2.40
N VAL A 777 5.06 59.28 3.45
CA VAL A 777 4.18 60.35 3.91
C VAL A 777 4.62 60.76 5.31
N LEU A 778 5.78 61.41 5.41
CA LEU A 778 6.23 62.18 6.58
C LEU A 778 6.97 63.42 6.11
#